data_AF-A0A9D9M4D8-F1
#
_entry.id   AF-A0A9D9M4D8-F1
#
_cell.length_a   1.000
_cell.length_b   1.000
_cell.length_c   1.000
_cell.angle_alpha   90.00
_cell.angle_beta   90.00
_cell.angle_gamma   90.00
#
_symmetry.space_group_name_H-M   'P 1'
#
loop_
_entity.id
_entity.type
_entity.pdbx_description
1 polymer ?
#
loop_
_entity_poly.entity_id
_entity_poly.type
_entity_poly.pdbx_seq_one_letter_code
_entity_poly.pdbx_strand_id
1 'polypeptide(L)'
;MRNRILFSVLLLLCGLSAGAQVFNRPPLSGGDYAALPLGAVKPEGWLKDQLQRQAAGATGHLDDLYPEVVGENNAWIGGDGDTWERGPYWIDGLLPLAYILDDKALIAKASRWAEAMINSATDEGYFGNATDHPYIEGLQRGKSHDWWPKMVALKILQQYYDATSDPRVLKVLDGYFRYQLKTLPSTPLGHWSHWARWRAADNLGVIYWLYNISGEGYLLDLAELIHSQAEDFSSMFHSGGVFFKQNSIHCVNLAQGFKTPVVWWQQSHAGFDLDAPGAALDFIRNTIGFPTGLWAGDELLHYGDPVRGSELCTAVEMMYSLEEMMRITGDVRWADLLERIAFNALPTQATDSYDAHQYYQQVNQIACTRQTRSFVTEHYGTDNVFGLLNGYPCCACNMHQGWPKFTRNLWYATRDGGLAAFSYSPCSVTAKIGGARVTIVEDTFYPFSDEVKLKLSVKGRCSVRFPLELRIPSWCTGASVKVKGEERQVAGGSLLRLEQAWKNGDEIVLHLPMSIFTSRWFDGATVIERGPLVYALRLEEKWTRKEFEGADRQQYGPYYYEVTSSSPWNYALRASDMTIEFLRERSYSGDYPWNVDNAPVTLRAKAVRLPEWKEYNGSAGQIAYFTEDGCDTAQEEWIELIPYGCTTLRIAEFPTRR
;
A
#
# COMPACT_ATOMS: atom_id res chain seq x y z
N MET A 1 2.25 48.99 43.89
CA MET A 1 2.83 48.41 42.66
C MET A 1 2.80 46.89 42.77
N ARG A 2 2.31 46.23 41.71
CA ARG A 2 2.30 44.78 41.43
C ARG A 2 1.40 43.86 42.26
N ASN A 3 0.14 43.76 41.82
CA ASN A 3 -0.67 42.54 41.94
C ASN A 3 -0.13 41.47 41.00
N ARG A 4 0.09 40.24 41.48
CA ARG A 4 0.24 39.03 40.67
C ARG A 4 -1.02 38.19 40.85
N ILE A 5 -1.79 38.06 39.78
CA ILE A 5 -2.93 37.14 39.67
C ILE A 5 -2.35 35.78 39.28
N LEU A 6 -2.52 34.77 40.14
CA LEU A 6 -2.26 33.37 39.82
C LEU A 6 -3.48 32.83 39.08
N PHE A 7 -3.36 32.57 37.77
CA PHE A 7 -4.31 31.72 37.06
C PHE A 7 -3.94 30.26 37.31
N SER A 8 -4.77 29.56 38.08
CA SER A 8 -4.70 28.10 38.22
C SER A 8 -5.66 27.50 37.20
N VAL A 9 -5.12 26.90 36.13
CA VAL A 9 -5.90 26.10 35.18
C VAL A 9 -6.03 24.70 35.77
N LEU A 10 -7.22 24.38 36.27
CA LEU A 10 -7.58 23.03 36.70
C LEU A 10 -7.88 22.19 35.45
N LEU A 11 -6.96 21.28 35.10
CA LEU A 11 -7.25 20.19 34.16
C LEU A 11 -8.22 19.21 34.82
N LEU A 12 -9.46 19.16 34.33
CA LEU A 12 -10.37 18.05 34.64
C LEU A 12 -9.88 16.79 33.92
N LEU A 13 -9.31 15.88 34.69
CA LEU A 13 -9.08 14.48 34.29
C LEU A 13 -10.43 13.74 34.27
N CYS A 14 -11.08 13.73 33.11
CA CYS A 14 -12.11 12.74 32.79
C CYS A 14 -11.45 11.50 32.18
N GLY A 15 -11.88 10.32 32.64
CA GLY A 15 -11.27 9.02 32.33
C GLY A 15 -11.03 8.77 30.85
N LEU A 16 -9.85 8.23 30.56
CA LEU A 16 -9.34 7.82 29.25
C LEU A 16 -10.33 6.86 28.56
N SER A 17 -11.13 7.39 27.65
CA SER A 17 -11.64 6.62 26.52
C SER A 17 -10.51 6.45 25.49
N ALA A 18 -10.56 5.39 24.67
CA ALA A 18 -9.75 5.26 23.46
C ALA A 18 -9.56 6.61 22.76
N GLY A 19 -8.32 6.93 22.37
CA GLY A 19 -7.87 8.26 21.94
C GLY A 19 -8.85 8.96 20.99
N ALA A 20 -9.06 10.26 21.22
CA ALA A 20 -9.90 11.08 20.34
C ALA A 20 -9.31 11.11 18.92
N GLN A 21 -10.17 11.01 17.91
CA GLN A 21 -9.75 11.08 16.51
C GLN A 21 -9.11 12.45 16.21
N VAL A 22 -8.00 12.43 15.49
CA VAL A 22 -7.22 13.63 15.16
C VAL A 22 -7.64 14.15 13.79
N PHE A 23 -8.37 15.26 13.78
CA PHE A 23 -8.75 15.99 12.58
C PHE A 23 -7.84 17.20 12.37
N ASN A 24 -7.78 17.69 11.12
CA ASN A 24 -7.00 18.90 10.83
C ASN A 24 -7.51 20.09 11.63
N ARG A 25 -6.56 20.78 12.27
CA ARG A 25 -6.74 22.04 12.98
C ARG A 25 -6.43 23.20 12.02
N PRO A 26 -7.19 24.31 12.04
CA PRO A 26 -6.81 25.52 11.31
C PRO A 26 -5.38 25.98 11.66
N PRO A 27 -4.59 26.49 10.71
CA PRO A 27 -4.99 26.85 9.36
C PRO A 27 -5.04 25.68 8.36
N LEU A 28 -4.64 24.46 8.73
CA LEU A 28 -4.53 23.36 7.77
C LEU A 28 -5.85 23.06 7.02
N SER A 29 -5.76 22.93 5.69
CA SER A 29 -6.84 22.52 4.79
C SER A 29 -7.14 21.03 4.86
N GLY A 30 -8.33 20.63 4.38
CA GLY A 30 -8.77 19.25 4.30
C GLY A 30 -9.02 18.62 5.68
N GLY A 31 -8.86 17.29 5.75
CA GLY A 31 -8.98 16.54 6.99
C GLY A 31 -10.42 16.45 7.50
N ASP A 32 -11.38 16.24 6.61
CA ASP A 32 -12.75 15.84 6.97
C ASP A 32 -12.82 14.39 7.46
N TYR A 33 -11.76 13.63 7.20
CA TYR A 33 -11.58 12.25 7.65
C TYR A 33 -10.39 12.14 8.59
N ALA A 34 -10.55 11.30 9.61
CA ALA A 34 -9.49 10.94 10.54
C ALA A 34 -9.37 9.42 10.61
N ALA A 35 -8.13 8.95 10.76
CA ALA A 35 -7.86 7.54 11.03
C ALA A 35 -8.59 7.12 12.32
N LEU A 36 -9.16 5.92 12.29
CA LEU A 36 -9.66 5.28 13.50
C LEU A 36 -8.50 4.77 14.35
N PRO A 37 -8.70 4.59 15.68
CA PRO A 37 -7.68 3.97 16.54
C PRO A 37 -7.21 2.63 15.97
N LEU A 38 -5.92 2.33 16.11
CA LEU A 38 -5.35 1.11 15.56
C LEU A 38 -6.00 -0.12 16.23
N GLY A 39 -6.52 -1.04 15.41
CA GLY A 39 -7.32 -2.20 15.86
C GLY A 39 -8.84 -1.96 15.96
N ALA A 40 -9.33 -0.74 15.65
CA ALA A 40 -10.76 -0.46 15.55
C ALA A 40 -11.42 -1.12 14.33
N VAL A 41 -10.66 -1.30 13.25
CA VAL A 41 -11.02 -2.11 12.08
C VAL A 41 -10.34 -3.46 12.22
N LYS A 42 -11.12 -4.54 12.23
CA LYS A 42 -10.64 -5.92 12.33
C LYS A 42 -10.99 -6.70 11.06
N PRO A 43 -10.08 -7.49 10.50
CA PRO A 43 -10.32 -8.25 9.29
C PRO A 43 -11.26 -9.43 9.57
N GLU A 44 -12.06 -9.79 8.58
CA GLU A 44 -12.87 -11.01 8.55
C GLU A 44 -12.63 -11.74 7.21
N GLY A 45 -13.31 -12.86 6.98
CA GLY A 45 -13.28 -13.56 5.69
C GLY A 45 -11.86 -13.85 5.18
N TRP A 46 -11.63 -13.61 3.88
CA TRP A 46 -10.33 -13.83 3.26
C TRP A 46 -9.24 -12.87 3.75
N LEU A 47 -9.61 -11.64 4.13
CA LEU A 47 -8.63 -10.64 4.60
C LEU A 47 -8.01 -11.09 5.93
N LYS A 48 -8.80 -11.76 6.78
CA LYS A 48 -8.30 -12.33 8.02
C LYS A 48 -7.31 -13.45 7.77
N ASP A 49 -7.61 -14.37 6.85
CA ASP A 49 -6.68 -15.43 6.46
C ASP A 49 -5.37 -14.84 5.91
N GLN A 50 -5.47 -13.80 5.05
CA GLN A 50 -4.30 -13.07 4.54
C GLN A 50 -3.41 -12.50 5.66
N LEU A 51 -3.98 -11.78 6.65
CA LEU A 51 -3.20 -11.23 7.76
C LEU A 51 -2.65 -12.32 8.68
N GLN A 52 -3.38 -13.41 8.88
CA GLN A 52 -2.89 -14.56 9.66
C GLN A 52 -1.71 -15.26 8.98
N ARG A 53 -1.73 -15.37 7.65
CA ARG A 53 -0.58 -15.87 6.85
C ARG A 53 0.62 -14.94 6.98
N GLN A 54 0.43 -13.62 6.92
CA GLN A 54 1.51 -12.67 7.18
C GLN A 54 2.11 -12.86 8.59
N ALA A 55 1.24 -12.99 9.60
CA ALA A 55 1.65 -13.19 10.99
C ALA A 55 2.40 -14.51 11.20
N ALA A 56 1.99 -15.59 10.54
CA ALA A 56 2.66 -16.89 10.61
C ALA A 56 3.91 -16.97 9.70
N GLY A 57 4.01 -16.12 8.68
CA GLY A 57 5.12 -16.04 7.74
C GLY A 57 6.18 -15.02 8.16
N ALA A 58 6.82 -14.40 7.17
CA ALA A 58 7.95 -13.51 7.38
C ALA A 58 7.62 -12.30 8.27
N THR A 59 6.39 -11.75 8.21
CA THR A 59 6.07 -10.55 9.01
C THR A 59 6.17 -10.82 10.51
N GLY A 60 5.68 -11.95 11.01
CA GLY A 60 5.76 -12.27 12.44
C GLY A 60 7.10 -12.84 12.89
N HIS A 61 7.95 -13.27 11.95
CA HIS A 61 9.14 -14.08 12.21
C HIS A 61 10.44 -13.54 11.57
N LEU A 62 10.46 -12.30 11.08
CA LEU A 62 11.64 -11.78 10.37
C LEU A 62 12.89 -11.72 11.26
N ASP A 63 12.74 -11.53 12.57
CA ASP A 63 13.82 -11.65 13.58
C ASP A 63 14.43 -13.04 13.67
N ASP A 64 13.65 -14.09 13.41
CA ASP A 64 14.16 -15.47 13.35
C ASP A 64 14.77 -15.78 11.97
N LEU A 65 14.20 -15.21 10.92
CA LEU A 65 14.56 -15.48 9.52
C LEU A 65 15.74 -14.63 9.02
N TYR A 66 15.91 -13.42 9.57
CA TYR A 66 16.97 -12.46 9.22
C TYR A 66 17.58 -11.81 10.48
N PRO A 67 18.09 -12.61 11.44
CA PRO A 67 18.52 -12.14 12.75
C PRO A 67 19.69 -11.16 12.71
N GLU A 68 20.52 -11.18 11.67
CA GLU A 68 21.66 -10.28 11.52
C GLU A 68 21.22 -8.82 11.36
N VAL A 69 20.07 -8.59 10.71
CA VAL A 69 19.56 -7.25 10.41
C VAL A 69 18.46 -6.84 11.38
N VAL A 70 17.50 -7.71 11.69
CA VAL A 70 16.32 -7.34 12.50
C VAL A 70 16.22 -8.10 13.83
N GLY A 71 17.24 -8.87 14.19
CA GLY A 71 17.30 -9.58 15.47
C GLY A 71 17.75 -8.71 16.66
N GLU A 72 18.11 -9.38 17.75
CA GLU A 72 18.46 -8.79 19.06
C GLU A 72 19.59 -7.75 19.03
N ASN A 73 20.50 -7.84 18.06
CA ASN A 73 21.63 -6.92 17.95
C ASN A 73 21.32 -5.66 17.12
N ASN A 74 20.10 -5.43 16.64
CA ASN A 74 19.78 -4.21 15.89
C ASN A 74 19.98 -2.94 16.75
N ALA A 75 20.54 -1.89 16.16
CA ALA A 75 20.91 -0.68 16.89
C ALA A 75 19.71 0.16 17.36
N TRP A 76 18.54 0.03 16.74
CA TRP A 76 17.31 0.68 17.20
C TRP A 76 16.78 0.15 18.52
N ILE A 77 17.22 -1.05 18.93
CA ILE A 77 16.85 -1.69 20.20
C ILE A 77 18.05 -1.82 21.15
N GLY A 78 19.12 -1.06 20.90
CA GLY A 78 20.28 -0.92 21.80
C GLY A 78 21.48 -1.82 21.48
N GLY A 79 21.45 -2.58 20.38
CA GLY A 79 22.62 -3.31 19.89
C GLY A 79 23.57 -2.44 19.06
N ASP A 80 24.53 -3.07 18.38
CA ASP A 80 25.49 -2.41 17.50
C ASP A 80 25.40 -2.85 16.02
N GLY A 81 24.40 -3.66 15.68
CA GLY A 81 24.16 -4.24 14.35
C GLY A 81 23.64 -3.22 13.33
N ASP A 82 22.60 -3.57 12.59
CA ASP A 82 22.04 -2.68 11.58
C ASP A 82 21.48 -1.38 12.19
N THR A 83 21.75 -0.23 11.55
CA THR A 83 21.50 1.10 12.12
C THR A 83 20.52 1.96 11.33
N TRP A 84 20.12 1.53 10.12
CA TRP A 84 19.46 2.40 9.15
C TRP A 84 17.95 2.11 9.09
N GLU A 85 17.36 1.86 7.93
CA GLU A 85 15.91 1.75 7.71
C GLU A 85 15.32 0.36 7.92
N ARG A 86 16.10 -0.72 7.75
CA ARG A 86 15.54 -2.09 7.62
C ARG A 86 14.77 -2.57 8.85
N GLY A 87 15.30 -2.33 10.05
CA GLY A 87 14.59 -2.58 11.31
C GLY A 87 13.27 -1.78 11.39
N PRO A 88 13.31 -0.43 11.30
CA PRO A 88 12.11 0.39 11.25
C PRO A 88 11.08 -0.04 10.20
N TYR A 89 11.49 -0.37 8.97
CA TYR A 89 10.58 -0.85 7.93
C TYR A 89 9.78 -2.08 8.34
N TRP A 90 10.44 -3.07 8.94
CA TRP A 90 9.75 -4.25 9.44
C TRP A 90 8.70 -3.90 10.49
N ILE A 91 9.05 -3.02 11.43
CA ILE A 91 8.16 -2.61 12.52
C ILE A 91 7.00 -1.73 12.04
N ASP A 92 7.21 -0.92 11.00
CA ASP A 92 6.15 -0.09 10.39
C ASP A 92 4.99 -0.94 9.84
N GLY A 93 5.24 -2.20 9.49
CA GLY A 93 4.22 -3.20 9.13
C GLY A 93 3.82 -4.17 10.24
N LEU A 94 4.76 -4.63 11.06
CA LEU A 94 4.48 -5.58 12.15
C LEU A 94 3.59 -4.96 13.23
N LEU A 95 3.83 -3.69 13.60
CA LEU A 95 3.06 -3.02 14.64
C LEU A 95 1.56 -2.95 14.30
N PRO A 96 1.12 -2.42 13.13
CA PRO A 96 -0.30 -2.44 12.79
C PRO A 96 -0.87 -3.85 12.69
N LEU A 97 -0.13 -4.81 12.11
CA LEU A 97 -0.57 -6.21 12.03
C LEU A 97 -0.91 -6.78 13.41
N ALA A 98 -0.01 -6.58 14.38
CA ALA A 98 -0.15 -7.10 15.73
C ALA A 98 -1.40 -6.59 16.45
N TYR A 99 -1.66 -5.28 16.39
CA TYR A 99 -2.83 -4.67 17.02
C TYR A 99 -4.14 -4.96 16.28
N ILE A 100 -4.11 -5.07 14.95
CA ILE A 100 -5.29 -5.43 14.14
C ILE A 100 -5.73 -6.87 14.46
N LEU A 101 -4.78 -7.80 14.58
CA LEU A 101 -5.05 -9.20 14.94
C LEU A 101 -5.28 -9.43 16.43
N ASP A 102 -4.99 -8.45 17.29
CA ASP A 102 -5.01 -8.61 18.76
C ASP A 102 -4.07 -9.72 19.23
N ASP A 103 -2.92 -9.86 18.56
CA ASP A 103 -1.91 -10.88 18.86
C ASP A 103 -0.93 -10.37 19.93
N LYS A 104 -1.06 -10.90 21.16
CA LYS A 104 -0.26 -10.45 22.30
C LYS A 104 1.24 -10.67 22.13
N ALA A 105 1.64 -11.74 21.44
CA ALA A 105 3.06 -12.04 21.23
C ALA A 105 3.67 -11.06 20.24
N LEU A 106 2.98 -10.80 19.13
CA LEU A 106 3.41 -9.80 18.15
C LEU A 106 3.34 -8.37 18.72
N ILE A 107 2.34 -8.06 19.55
CA ILE A 107 2.26 -6.75 20.23
C ILE A 107 3.47 -6.57 21.13
N ALA A 108 3.85 -7.57 21.92
CA ALA A 108 5.04 -7.49 22.78
C ALA A 108 6.31 -7.29 21.95
N LYS A 109 6.46 -8.02 20.84
CA LYS A 109 7.59 -7.90 19.91
C LYS A 109 7.70 -6.50 19.32
N ALA A 110 6.62 -5.97 18.73
CA ALA A 110 6.61 -4.65 18.11
C ALA A 110 6.75 -3.51 19.15
N SER A 111 6.11 -3.65 20.32
CA SER A 111 6.17 -2.63 21.37
C SER A 111 7.58 -2.47 21.93
N ARG A 112 8.39 -3.52 21.97
CA ARG A 112 9.80 -3.42 22.38
C ARG A 112 10.57 -2.39 21.53
N TRP A 113 10.33 -2.37 20.23
CA TRP A 113 10.97 -1.42 19.32
C TRP A 113 10.48 0.00 19.55
N ALA A 114 9.18 0.20 19.69
CA ALA A 114 8.60 1.51 20.00
C ALA A 114 9.12 2.05 21.35
N GLU A 115 9.18 1.21 22.39
CA GLU A 115 9.73 1.57 23.70
C GLU A 115 11.22 1.93 23.61
N ALA A 116 12.01 1.18 22.83
CA ALA A 116 13.43 1.51 22.62
C ALA A 116 13.59 2.88 21.93
N MET A 117 12.78 3.18 20.92
CA MET A 117 12.75 4.50 20.27
C MET A 117 12.39 5.61 21.26
N ILE A 118 11.37 5.41 22.10
CA ILE A 118 10.97 6.39 23.13
C ILE A 118 12.09 6.62 24.15
N ASN A 119 12.70 5.54 24.64
CA ASN A 119 13.74 5.59 25.67
C ASN A 119 15.09 6.10 25.16
N SER A 120 15.29 6.13 23.84
CA SER A 120 16.50 6.71 23.21
C SER A 120 16.49 8.23 23.13
N ALA A 121 15.38 8.89 23.50
CA ALA A 121 15.27 10.34 23.47
C ALA A 121 16.27 11.01 24.41
N THR A 122 16.94 12.04 23.91
CA THR A 122 17.98 12.80 24.62
C THR A 122 17.44 14.15 25.12
N ASP A 123 18.16 14.78 26.06
CA ASP A 123 17.82 16.13 26.56
C ASP A 123 17.87 17.21 25.47
N GLU A 124 18.65 16.99 24.40
CA GLU A 124 18.73 17.89 23.25
C GLU A 124 17.58 17.71 22.25
N GLY A 125 16.72 16.69 22.45
CA GLY A 125 15.57 16.38 21.60
C GLY A 125 15.84 15.33 20.52
N TYR A 126 17.09 14.88 20.31
CA TYR A 126 17.37 13.78 19.39
C TYR A 126 16.79 12.44 19.89
N PHE A 127 16.42 11.52 18.99
CA PHE A 127 16.08 10.14 19.31
C PHE A 127 16.59 9.15 18.24
N GLY A 128 16.70 7.87 18.62
CA GLY A 128 17.23 6.78 17.81
C GLY A 128 18.74 6.61 17.95
N ASN A 129 19.31 5.69 17.17
CA ASN A 129 20.76 5.49 17.16
C ASN A 129 21.47 6.67 16.47
N ALA A 130 22.55 7.14 17.09
CA ALA A 130 23.47 8.18 16.61
C ALA A 130 24.92 7.68 16.50
N THR A 131 25.17 6.38 16.67
CA THR A 131 26.52 5.82 16.61
C THR A 131 26.74 5.08 15.30
N ASP A 132 27.76 5.51 14.56
CA ASP A 132 28.29 4.75 13.42
C ASP A 132 29.25 3.66 13.93
N HIS A 133 29.22 2.50 13.28
CA HIS A 133 30.06 1.37 13.63
C HIS A 133 30.91 0.90 12.41
N PRO A 134 32.01 0.15 12.65
CA PRO A 134 32.80 -0.41 11.56
C PRO A 134 31.96 -1.26 10.60
N TYR A 135 32.33 -1.22 9.31
CA TYR A 135 31.65 -2.00 8.27
C TYR A 135 31.63 -3.50 8.59
N ILE A 136 30.46 -4.10 8.40
CA ILE A 136 30.24 -5.55 8.35
C ILE A 136 29.44 -5.83 7.08
N GLU A 137 29.87 -6.82 6.30
CA GLU A 137 29.18 -7.23 5.09
C GLU A 137 27.69 -7.54 5.38
N GLY A 138 26.81 -7.04 4.53
CA GLY A 138 25.35 -7.20 4.68
C GLY A 138 24.67 -6.26 5.69
N LEU A 139 25.42 -5.50 6.51
CA LEU A 139 24.86 -4.57 7.51
C LEU A 139 25.06 -3.10 7.16
N GLN A 140 24.02 -2.28 7.38
CA GLN A 140 24.05 -0.83 7.21
C GLN A 140 24.44 -0.19 8.55
N ARG A 141 25.74 -0.03 8.76
CA ARG A 141 26.32 0.43 10.04
C ARG A 141 26.87 1.87 10.03
N GLY A 142 26.75 2.56 8.90
CA GLY A 142 27.15 3.96 8.75
C GLY A 142 25.94 4.84 8.46
N LYS A 143 26.05 6.15 8.77
CA LYS A 143 24.97 7.14 8.64
C LYS A 143 23.83 6.94 9.64
N SER A 144 24.17 6.51 10.86
CA SER A 144 23.23 6.47 11.99
C SER A 144 22.50 7.80 12.18
N HIS A 145 23.13 8.95 11.91
CA HIS A 145 22.49 10.26 12.03
C HIS A 145 21.48 10.63 10.92
N ASP A 146 21.39 9.83 9.84
CA ASP A 146 20.55 10.14 8.69
C ASP A 146 19.09 10.41 9.06
N TRP A 147 18.50 11.46 8.47
CA TRP A 147 17.13 11.87 8.70
C TRP A 147 16.11 10.84 8.23
N TRP A 148 16.37 10.13 7.12
CA TRP A 148 15.35 9.32 6.47
C TRP A 148 14.85 8.13 7.31
N PRO A 149 15.71 7.28 7.91
CA PRO A 149 15.23 6.21 8.81
C PRO A 149 14.39 6.72 9.98
N LYS A 150 14.67 7.94 10.46
CA LYS A 150 13.87 8.57 11.52
C LYS A 150 12.47 8.90 11.02
N MET A 151 12.29 9.28 9.75
CA MET A 151 10.95 9.47 9.17
C MET A 151 10.10 8.21 9.27
N VAL A 152 10.70 7.03 9.06
CA VAL A 152 10.03 5.74 9.29
C VAL A 152 9.72 5.53 10.77
N ALA A 153 10.68 5.80 11.66
CA ALA A 153 10.49 5.69 13.11
C ALA A 153 9.38 6.62 13.65
N LEU A 154 9.23 7.83 13.08
CA LEU A 154 8.15 8.74 13.42
C LEU A 154 6.77 8.16 13.09
N LYS A 155 6.62 7.48 11.94
CA LYS A 155 5.40 6.74 11.60
C LYS A 155 5.10 5.68 12.65
N ILE A 156 6.09 4.87 13.03
CA ILE A 156 5.94 3.83 14.06
C ILE A 156 5.48 4.42 15.39
N LEU A 157 6.09 5.51 15.85
CA LEU A 157 5.71 6.19 17.08
C LEU A 157 4.27 6.72 17.01
N GLN A 158 3.87 7.33 15.89
CA GLN A 158 2.49 7.76 15.66
C GLN A 158 1.52 6.56 15.74
N GLN A 159 1.81 5.46 15.04
CA GLN A 159 0.99 4.24 15.10
C GLN A 159 0.92 3.66 16.52
N TYR A 160 2.02 3.69 17.28
CA TYR A 160 2.07 3.24 18.67
C TYR A 160 1.20 4.12 19.58
N TYR A 161 1.22 5.43 19.39
CA TYR A 161 0.31 6.34 20.08
C TYR A 161 -1.15 6.04 19.72
N ASP A 162 -1.47 5.80 18.45
CA ASP A 162 -2.84 5.48 18.03
C ASP A 162 -3.38 4.19 18.66
N ALA A 163 -2.48 3.24 18.98
CA ALA A 163 -2.83 2.00 19.66
C ALA A 163 -2.92 2.13 21.20
N THR A 164 -2.02 2.91 21.81
CA THR A 164 -1.80 2.89 23.27
C THR A 164 -2.22 4.18 23.98
N SER A 165 -2.34 5.28 23.23
CA SER A 165 -2.49 6.64 23.75
C SER A 165 -1.37 7.06 24.71
N ASP A 166 -0.16 6.52 24.55
CA ASP A 166 0.98 6.82 25.43
C ASP A 166 1.50 8.26 25.24
N PRO A 167 1.34 9.16 26.22
CA PRO A 167 1.72 10.57 26.08
C PRO A 167 3.25 10.78 25.95
N ARG A 168 4.08 9.78 26.28
CA ARG A 168 5.54 9.86 26.08
C ARG A 168 5.89 10.03 24.60
N VAL A 169 5.10 9.44 23.71
CA VAL A 169 5.28 9.62 22.26
C VAL A 169 5.20 11.11 21.88
N LEU A 170 4.17 11.82 22.33
CA LEU A 170 4.00 13.24 22.03
C LEU A 170 5.20 14.07 22.51
N LYS A 171 5.75 13.73 23.69
CA LYS A 171 6.95 14.39 24.24
C LYS A 171 8.18 14.15 23.37
N VAL A 172 8.40 12.92 22.92
CA VAL A 172 9.55 12.57 22.05
C VAL A 172 9.43 13.27 20.71
N LEU A 173 8.24 13.28 20.10
CA LEU A 173 7.99 13.95 18.82
C LEU A 173 8.19 15.47 18.94
N ASP A 174 7.64 16.13 19.97
CA ASP A 174 7.87 17.57 20.20
C ASP A 174 9.36 17.89 20.38
N GLY A 175 10.07 17.11 21.20
CA GLY A 175 11.51 17.26 21.39
C GLY A 175 12.29 17.13 20.08
N TYR A 176 12.00 16.09 19.30
CA TYR A 176 12.68 15.84 18.03
C TYR A 176 12.38 16.89 16.96
N PHE A 177 11.14 17.37 16.87
CA PHE A 177 10.80 18.42 15.92
C PHE A 177 11.44 19.76 16.30
N ARG A 178 11.58 20.08 17.58
CA ARG A 178 12.39 21.24 18.01
C ARG A 178 13.87 21.06 17.66
N TYR A 179 14.40 19.85 17.84
CA TYR A 179 15.77 19.51 17.41
C TYR A 179 15.94 19.68 15.89
N GLN A 180 15.00 19.16 15.08
CA GLN A 180 15.02 19.32 13.63
C GLN A 180 14.97 20.80 13.22
N LEU A 181 14.05 21.59 13.78
CA LEU A 181 13.92 23.01 13.46
C LEU A 181 15.20 23.79 13.75
N LYS A 182 15.90 23.45 14.83
CA LYS A 182 17.20 24.04 15.18
C LYS A 182 18.33 23.60 14.25
N THR A 183 18.32 22.35 13.78
CA THR A 183 19.49 21.69 13.16
C THR A 183 19.44 21.69 11.64
N LEU A 184 18.26 21.60 11.03
CA LEU A 184 18.07 21.58 9.58
C LEU A 184 18.68 22.77 8.82
N PRO A 185 18.77 24.00 9.37
CA PRO A 185 19.45 25.10 8.67
C PRO A 185 20.94 24.86 8.43
N SER A 186 21.64 24.15 9.33
CA SER A 186 23.06 23.81 9.17
C SER A 186 23.29 22.40 8.63
N THR A 187 22.32 21.51 8.81
CA THR A 187 22.39 20.10 8.44
C THR A 187 21.13 19.71 7.67
N PRO A 188 21.01 20.16 6.40
CA PRO A 188 19.78 20.01 5.62
C PRO A 188 19.41 18.54 5.38
N LEU A 189 18.18 18.27 4.94
CA LEU A 189 17.66 16.91 4.70
C LEU A 189 18.63 16.07 3.86
N GLY A 190 19.19 16.64 2.80
CA GLY A 190 20.14 15.97 1.91
C GLY A 190 21.55 15.74 2.47
N HIS A 191 21.85 16.13 3.71
CA HIS A 191 23.21 16.15 4.25
C HIS A 191 23.85 14.75 4.32
N TRP A 192 23.13 13.75 4.85
CA TRP A 192 23.65 12.37 4.99
C TRP A 192 23.23 11.45 3.84
N SER A 193 22.02 11.62 3.34
CA SER A 193 21.53 10.94 2.15
C SER A 193 20.51 11.80 1.40
N HIS A 194 20.44 11.60 0.09
CA HIS A 194 19.43 12.25 -0.72
C HIS A 194 18.02 11.71 -0.43
N TRP A 195 17.89 10.49 0.12
CA TRP A 195 16.61 9.82 0.38
C TRP A 195 15.66 10.65 1.22
N ALA A 196 16.19 11.39 2.21
CA ALA A 196 15.38 12.27 3.05
C ALA A 196 14.66 13.39 2.26
N ARG A 197 15.23 13.87 1.15
CA ARG A 197 14.57 14.88 0.30
C ARG A 197 13.38 14.30 -0.46
N TRP A 198 13.53 13.08 -0.98
CA TRP A 198 12.51 12.38 -1.76
C TRP A 198 11.33 11.91 -0.90
N ARG A 199 11.55 11.76 0.41
CA ARG A 199 10.63 11.08 1.33
C ARG A 199 10.14 12.00 2.46
N ALA A 200 10.34 13.31 2.29
CA ALA A 200 10.03 14.34 3.28
C ALA A 200 8.55 14.36 3.70
N ALA A 201 7.64 13.91 2.83
CA ALA A 201 6.21 13.85 3.14
C ALA A 201 5.87 12.94 4.33
N ASP A 202 6.64 11.87 4.56
CA ASP A 202 6.48 11.02 5.75
C ASP A 202 6.78 11.82 7.03
N ASN A 203 7.76 12.75 6.98
CA ASN A 203 8.06 13.65 8.09
C ASN A 203 6.96 14.71 8.27
N LEU A 204 6.53 15.34 7.17
CA LEU A 204 5.47 16.36 7.17
C LEU A 204 4.16 15.82 7.73
N GLY A 205 3.78 14.58 7.38
CA GLY A 205 2.56 13.94 7.87
C GLY A 205 2.51 13.86 9.40
N VAL A 206 3.62 13.46 10.04
CA VAL A 206 3.69 13.36 11.51
C VAL A 206 3.76 14.73 12.18
N ILE A 207 4.40 15.73 11.54
CA ILE A 207 4.41 17.12 12.01
C ILE A 207 2.99 17.69 12.04
N TYR A 208 2.22 17.54 10.96
CA TYR A 208 0.84 17.99 10.91
C TYR A 208 -0.05 17.26 11.88
N TRP A 209 0.14 15.96 12.03
CA TRP A 209 -0.56 15.19 13.05
C TRP A 209 -0.29 15.71 14.47
N LEU A 210 0.96 16.01 14.82
CA LEU A 210 1.27 16.58 16.13
C LEU A 210 0.70 17.99 16.26
N TYR A 211 0.74 18.81 15.22
CA TYR A 211 0.12 20.15 15.20
C TYR A 211 -1.39 20.09 15.46
N ASN A 212 -2.08 19.11 14.88
CA ASN A 212 -3.50 18.88 15.10
C ASN A 212 -3.84 18.55 16.56
N ILE A 213 -2.88 17.96 17.29
CA ILE A 213 -3.00 17.70 18.73
C ILE A 213 -2.60 18.94 19.54
N SER A 214 -1.37 19.44 19.38
CA SER A 214 -0.76 20.46 20.25
C SER A 214 -1.18 21.89 19.92
N GLY A 215 -1.23 22.24 18.63
CA GLY A 215 -1.53 23.59 18.13
C GLY A 215 -0.33 24.53 18.18
N GLU A 216 0.87 23.99 18.40
CA GLU A 216 2.10 24.75 18.51
C GLU A 216 2.58 25.24 17.13
N GLY A 217 2.64 26.57 16.95
CA GLY A 217 2.93 27.19 15.65
C GLY A 217 4.29 26.84 15.03
N TYR A 218 5.30 26.54 15.86
CA TYR A 218 6.64 26.18 15.36
C TYR A 218 6.65 24.92 14.48
N LEU A 219 5.62 24.06 14.62
CA LEU A 219 5.47 22.86 13.79
C LEU A 219 5.18 23.23 12.33
N LEU A 220 4.41 24.30 12.10
CA LEU A 220 4.15 24.81 10.75
C LEU A 220 5.41 25.48 10.15
N ASP A 221 6.18 26.19 10.98
CA ASP A 221 7.48 26.75 10.57
C ASP A 221 8.47 25.64 10.18
N LEU A 222 8.49 24.54 10.96
CA LEU A 222 9.30 23.37 10.65
C LEU A 222 8.82 22.67 9.37
N ALA A 223 7.51 22.53 9.18
CA ALA A 223 6.96 21.93 7.97
C ALA A 223 7.37 22.73 6.71
N GLU A 224 7.32 24.06 6.77
CA GLU A 224 7.79 24.92 5.68
C GLU A 224 9.30 24.73 5.40
N LEU A 225 10.13 24.66 6.45
CA LEU A 225 11.56 24.41 6.30
C LEU A 225 11.84 23.05 5.66
N ILE A 226 11.17 21.97 6.10
CA ILE A 226 11.32 20.63 5.53
C ILE A 226 10.88 20.63 4.06
N HIS A 227 9.72 21.20 3.75
CA HIS A 227 9.21 21.27 2.39
C HIS A 227 10.19 22.04 1.48
N SER A 228 10.78 23.13 1.96
CA SER A 228 11.78 23.90 1.19
C SER A 228 13.05 23.12 0.84
N GLN A 229 13.34 22.02 1.56
CA GLN A 229 14.49 21.15 1.36
C GLN A 229 14.13 19.81 0.68
N ALA A 230 12.84 19.58 0.42
CA ALA A 230 12.33 18.38 -0.24
C ALA A 230 12.48 18.46 -1.77
N GLU A 231 12.25 17.34 -2.45
CA GLU A 231 12.04 17.37 -3.90
C GLU A 231 10.72 18.05 -4.25
N ASP A 232 10.73 18.89 -5.28
CA ASP A 232 9.54 19.59 -5.77
C ASP A 232 8.69 18.66 -6.65
N PHE A 233 7.96 17.76 -5.99
CA PHE A 233 7.03 16.85 -6.64
C PHE A 233 5.88 17.58 -7.35
N SER A 234 5.42 18.72 -6.83
CA SER A 234 4.34 19.49 -7.45
C SER A 234 4.73 19.95 -8.86
N SER A 235 5.88 20.61 -9.01
CA SER A 235 6.39 21.02 -10.33
C SER A 235 6.79 19.84 -11.21
N MET A 236 7.37 18.79 -10.61
CA MET A 236 7.73 17.56 -11.33
C MET A 236 6.51 16.91 -12.00
N PHE A 237 5.39 16.84 -11.28
CA PHE A 237 4.16 16.21 -11.75
C PHE A 237 3.42 17.03 -12.80
N HIS A 238 3.38 18.36 -12.65
CA HIS A 238 2.79 19.24 -13.67
C HIS A 238 3.61 19.29 -14.97
N SER A 239 4.95 19.23 -14.88
CA SER A 239 5.80 19.26 -16.06
C SER A 239 5.89 17.92 -16.79
N GLY A 240 5.71 16.81 -16.07
CA GLY A 240 5.71 15.45 -16.60
C GLY A 240 7.06 14.95 -17.15
N GLY A 241 8.11 15.79 -17.18
CA GLY A 241 9.36 15.48 -17.87
C GLY A 241 10.06 14.21 -17.39
N VAL A 242 9.89 13.85 -16.11
CA VAL A 242 10.43 12.61 -15.55
C VAL A 242 9.81 11.35 -16.16
N PHE A 243 8.57 11.41 -16.63
CA PHE A 243 7.85 10.26 -17.18
C PHE A 243 8.20 9.98 -18.65
N PHE A 244 8.76 10.96 -19.37
CA PHE A 244 9.21 10.83 -20.76
C PHE A 244 10.70 10.49 -20.89
N LYS A 245 11.36 10.16 -19.78
CA LYS A 245 12.79 9.83 -19.75
C LYS A 245 12.97 8.47 -19.10
N GLN A 246 13.56 7.52 -19.82
CA GLN A 246 13.96 6.25 -19.23
C GLN A 246 15.05 6.44 -18.19
N ASN A 247 15.01 5.63 -17.14
CA ASN A 247 15.92 5.63 -16.01
C ASN A 247 15.95 6.96 -15.25
N SER A 248 14.83 7.68 -15.19
CA SER A 248 14.76 9.06 -14.71
C SER A 248 14.79 9.21 -13.19
N ILE A 249 14.02 8.37 -12.48
CA ILE A 249 13.81 8.41 -11.03
C ILE A 249 13.67 6.97 -10.51
N HIS A 250 14.03 6.76 -9.25
CA HIS A 250 13.78 5.50 -8.56
C HIS A 250 12.26 5.28 -8.35
N CYS A 251 11.72 4.12 -8.74
CA CYS A 251 10.28 3.82 -8.69
C CYS A 251 9.69 3.95 -7.27
N VAL A 252 10.41 3.50 -6.25
CA VAL A 252 9.98 3.66 -4.84
C VAL A 252 9.99 5.12 -4.38
N ASN A 253 10.93 5.95 -4.85
CA ASN A 253 10.92 7.38 -4.51
C ASN A 253 9.70 8.07 -5.13
N LEU A 254 9.31 7.69 -6.36
CA LEU A 254 8.06 8.15 -6.96
C LEU A 254 6.86 7.73 -6.09
N ALA A 255 6.78 6.46 -5.68
CA ALA A 255 5.69 5.93 -4.87
C ALA A 255 5.55 6.63 -3.50
N GLN A 256 6.65 6.75 -2.76
CA GLN A 256 6.66 7.43 -1.45
C GLN A 256 6.40 8.93 -1.57
N GLY A 257 6.99 9.57 -2.58
CA GLY A 257 6.85 11.00 -2.81
C GLY A 257 5.53 11.41 -3.47
N PHE A 258 4.74 10.45 -3.97
CA PHE A 258 3.49 10.73 -4.70
C PHE A 258 2.49 11.56 -3.89
N LYS A 259 2.43 11.34 -2.57
CA LYS A 259 1.58 12.11 -1.65
C LYS A 259 2.11 13.50 -1.29
N THR A 260 3.38 13.82 -1.59
CA THR A 260 4.03 15.06 -1.14
C THR A 260 3.22 16.31 -1.47
N PRO A 261 2.70 16.48 -2.70
CA PRO A 261 1.88 17.65 -3.03
C PRO A 261 0.61 17.75 -2.17
N VAL A 262 -0.11 16.64 -1.96
CA VAL A 262 -1.35 16.62 -1.15
C VAL A 262 -1.08 16.83 0.34
N VAL A 263 0.01 16.24 0.85
CA VAL A 263 0.42 16.48 2.24
C VAL A 263 0.74 17.96 2.42
N TRP A 264 1.53 18.56 1.53
CA TRP A 264 1.90 19.98 1.58
C TRP A 264 0.71 20.93 1.37
N TRP A 265 -0.24 20.58 0.49
CA TRP A 265 -1.46 21.36 0.23
C TRP A 265 -2.24 21.72 1.49
N GLN A 266 -2.20 20.86 2.51
CA GLN A 266 -2.81 21.17 3.80
C GLN A 266 -2.32 22.50 4.38
N GLN A 267 -1.04 22.85 4.25
CA GLN A 267 -0.50 24.13 4.71
C GLN A 267 -0.41 25.20 3.59
N SER A 268 -0.13 24.80 2.35
CA SER A 268 0.04 25.77 1.25
C SER A 268 -1.28 26.37 0.76
N HIS A 269 -2.38 25.61 0.91
CA HIS A 269 -3.71 25.90 0.36
C HIS A 269 -3.73 26.08 -1.17
N ALA A 270 -2.64 25.77 -1.86
CA ALA A 270 -2.50 26.05 -3.28
C ALA A 270 -3.09 24.93 -4.12
N GLY A 271 -4.05 25.26 -5.00
CA GLY A 271 -4.62 24.27 -5.94
C GLY A 271 -3.56 23.59 -6.81
N PHE A 272 -2.45 24.28 -7.10
CA PHE A 272 -1.28 23.72 -7.78
C PHE A 272 -0.77 22.43 -7.12
N ASP A 273 -0.68 22.39 -5.79
CA ASP A 273 -0.23 21.21 -5.06
C ASP A 273 -1.30 20.11 -5.04
N LEU A 274 -2.57 20.49 -4.87
CA LEU A 274 -3.68 19.52 -4.83
C LEU A 274 -3.88 18.79 -6.17
N ASP A 275 -3.72 19.50 -7.29
CA ASP A 275 -3.96 18.98 -8.63
C ASP A 275 -2.77 18.15 -9.19
N ALA A 276 -1.58 18.31 -8.61
CA ALA A 276 -0.34 17.73 -9.13
C ALA A 276 -0.38 16.19 -9.29
N PRO A 277 -0.85 15.38 -8.31
CA PRO A 277 -0.92 13.93 -8.51
C PRO A 277 -1.86 13.52 -9.65
N GLY A 278 -2.93 14.29 -9.88
CA GLY A 278 -3.83 14.08 -11.02
C GLY A 278 -3.10 14.28 -12.36
N ALA A 279 -2.33 15.36 -12.49
CA ALA A 279 -1.50 15.61 -13.67
C ALA A 279 -0.44 14.50 -13.87
N ALA A 280 0.15 13.99 -12.79
CA ALA A 280 1.09 12.87 -12.88
C ALA A 280 0.42 11.60 -13.44
N LEU A 281 -0.79 11.26 -13.00
CA LEU A 281 -1.50 10.08 -13.50
C LEU A 281 -1.76 10.13 -15.01
N ASP A 282 -2.05 11.32 -15.56
CA ASP A 282 -2.23 11.50 -17.00
C ASP A 282 -0.95 11.17 -17.79
N PHE A 283 0.21 11.59 -17.28
CA PHE A 283 1.49 11.24 -17.87
C PHE A 283 1.81 9.75 -17.69
N ILE A 284 1.68 9.23 -16.47
CA ILE A 284 1.97 7.83 -16.11
C ILE A 284 1.18 6.89 -17.01
N ARG A 285 -0.12 7.13 -17.19
CA ARG A 285 -1.01 6.30 -18.02
C ARG A 285 -0.48 6.09 -19.45
N ASN A 286 0.19 7.09 -20.00
CA ASN A 286 0.61 7.12 -21.41
C ASN A 286 2.11 6.90 -21.61
N THR A 287 2.87 6.64 -20.54
CA THR A 287 4.33 6.51 -20.60
C THR A 287 4.83 5.27 -19.88
N ILE A 288 4.80 5.27 -18.55
CA ILE A 288 5.43 4.25 -17.68
C ILE A 288 4.42 3.26 -17.09
N GLY A 289 3.13 3.55 -17.17
CA GLY A 289 2.09 2.89 -16.38
C GLY A 289 1.82 1.44 -16.76
N PHE A 290 1.45 0.66 -15.76
CA PHE A 290 0.96 -0.71 -15.89
C PHE A 290 -0.52 -0.84 -15.50
N PRO A 291 -1.23 -1.84 -16.06
CA PRO A 291 -2.63 -2.09 -15.74
C PRO A 291 -2.92 -2.40 -14.29
N THR A 292 -1.92 -2.74 -13.49
CA THR A 292 -2.05 -3.00 -12.06
C THR A 292 -2.20 -1.72 -11.22
N GLY A 293 -2.10 -0.53 -11.83
CA GLY A 293 -2.10 0.76 -11.12
C GLY A 293 -0.70 1.25 -10.71
N LEU A 294 0.33 0.44 -10.97
CA LEU A 294 1.74 0.81 -10.80
C LEU A 294 2.37 1.16 -12.15
N TRP A 295 3.69 1.03 -12.25
CA TRP A 295 4.48 1.37 -13.41
C TRP A 295 5.67 0.44 -13.58
N ALA A 296 6.24 0.46 -14.78
CA ALA A 296 7.51 -0.17 -15.11
C ALA A 296 8.65 0.52 -14.35
N GLY A 297 9.29 -0.23 -13.47
CA GLY A 297 10.39 0.23 -12.63
C GLY A 297 11.08 -0.92 -11.92
N ASP A 298 12.14 -1.43 -12.53
CA ASP A 298 13.12 -2.33 -11.92
C ASP A 298 14.22 -1.48 -11.23
N GLU A 299 13.82 -0.85 -10.14
CA GLU A 299 14.42 0.30 -9.45
C GLU A 299 14.34 1.62 -10.21
N LEU A 300 14.76 1.72 -11.47
CA LEU A 300 14.61 2.97 -12.25
C LEU A 300 13.44 2.88 -13.21
N LEU A 301 12.74 4.01 -13.42
CA LEU A 301 11.57 4.03 -14.31
C LEU A 301 11.87 3.66 -15.76
N HIS A 302 10.97 2.92 -16.37
CA HIS A 302 10.95 2.63 -17.80
C HIS A 302 9.59 2.95 -18.42
N TYR A 303 9.54 2.96 -19.74
CA TYR A 303 8.23 2.91 -20.42
C TYR A 303 7.52 1.60 -20.07
N GLY A 304 6.19 1.64 -20.11
CA GLY A 304 5.28 0.59 -19.64
C GLY A 304 5.31 -0.72 -20.42
N ASP A 305 6.45 -1.11 -21.00
CA ASP A 305 6.64 -2.41 -21.64
C ASP A 305 6.38 -3.53 -20.61
N PRO A 306 5.40 -4.43 -20.82
CA PRO A 306 4.93 -5.37 -19.81
C PRO A 306 5.93 -6.46 -19.45
N VAL A 307 7.10 -6.48 -20.11
CA VAL A 307 8.24 -7.33 -19.77
C VAL A 307 9.26 -6.63 -18.85
N ARG A 308 9.03 -5.37 -18.46
CA ARG A 308 9.83 -4.67 -17.44
C ARG A 308 9.39 -5.07 -16.03
N GLY A 309 10.31 -4.89 -15.08
CA GLY A 309 10.04 -5.19 -13.68
C GLY A 309 9.11 -4.16 -13.02
N SER A 310 8.45 -4.57 -11.93
CA SER A 310 7.79 -3.68 -10.97
C SER A 310 8.16 -4.12 -9.56
N GLU A 311 8.83 -3.24 -8.81
CA GLU A 311 9.36 -3.52 -7.47
C GLU A 311 8.27 -3.64 -6.39
N LEU A 312 8.39 -4.63 -5.50
CA LEU A 312 7.44 -4.82 -4.39
C LEU A 312 7.34 -3.61 -3.44
N CYS A 313 8.46 -2.95 -3.11
CA CYS A 313 8.43 -1.72 -2.31
C CYS A 313 7.57 -0.63 -2.98
N THR A 314 7.57 -0.55 -4.31
CA THR A 314 6.76 0.45 -5.03
C THR A 314 5.28 0.21 -4.77
N ALA A 315 4.83 -1.05 -4.72
CA ALA A 315 3.44 -1.39 -4.42
C ALA A 315 3.03 -0.89 -3.03
N VAL A 316 3.74 -1.30 -1.98
CA VAL A 316 3.34 -1.00 -0.59
C VAL A 316 3.49 0.48 -0.24
N GLU A 317 4.45 1.18 -0.82
CA GLU A 317 4.63 2.61 -0.60
C GLU A 317 3.62 3.46 -1.36
N MET A 318 3.26 3.05 -2.59
CA MET A 318 2.23 3.73 -3.34
C MET A 318 0.87 3.56 -2.66
N MET A 319 0.57 2.36 -2.14
CA MET A 319 -0.61 2.12 -1.32
C MET A 319 -0.66 3.07 -0.13
N TYR A 320 0.43 3.17 0.65
CA TYR A 320 0.48 4.09 1.78
C TYR A 320 0.32 5.57 1.38
N SER A 321 0.88 5.98 0.24
CA SER A 321 0.66 7.32 -0.31
C SER A 321 -0.82 7.58 -0.63
N LEU A 322 -1.49 6.62 -1.26
CA LEU A 322 -2.90 6.73 -1.62
C LEU A 322 -3.82 6.75 -0.41
N GLU A 323 -3.54 5.94 0.61
CA GLU A 323 -4.27 5.95 1.88
C GLU A 323 -4.22 7.33 2.56
N GLU A 324 -3.04 7.96 2.58
CA GLU A 324 -2.88 9.31 3.15
C GLU A 324 -3.59 10.37 2.31
N MET A 325 -3.45 10.32 0.97
CA MET A 325 -4.14 11.24 0.07
C MET A 325 -5.66 11.13 0.21
N MET A 326 -6.17 9.90 0.26
CA MET A 326 -7.59 9.59 0.46
C MET A 326 -8.10 10.16 1.78
N ARG A 327 -7.37 9.96 2.89
CA ARG A 327 -7.72 10.54 4.19
C ARG A 327 -7.73 12.07 4.17
N ILE A 328 -6.78 12.70 3.47
CA ILE A 328 -6.64 14.16 3.44
C ILE A 328 -7.74 14.81 2.59
N THR A 329 -8.02 14.25 1.40
CA THR A 329 -8.87 14.89 0.39
C THR A 329 -10.29 14.34 0.33
N GLY A 330 -10.51 13.10 0.76
CA GLY A 330 -11.78 12.38 0.53
C GLY A 330 -12.04 12.02 -0.93
N ASP A 331 -11.04 12.16 -1.81
CA ASP A 331 -11.22 11.91 -3.24
C ASP A 331 -11.24 10.40 -3.53
N VAL A 332 -12.36 9.94 -4.08
CA VAL A 332 -12.62 8.52 -4.37
C VAL A 332 -11.69 7.94 -5.43
N ARG A 333 -11.06 8.79 -6.28
CA ARG A 333 -10.10 8.34 -7.29
C ARG A 333 -8.87 7.67 -6.68
N TRP A 334 -8.46 8.13 -5.49
CA TRP A 334 -7.34 7.52 -4.77
C TRP A 334 -7.69 6.14 -4.24
N ALA A 335 -8.93 5.94 -3.81
CA ALA A 335 -9.45 4.63 -3.40
C ALA A 335 -9.52 3.64 -4.57
N ASP A 336 -9.96 4.10 -5.76
CA ASP A 336 -9.97 3.25 -6.96
C ASP A 336 -8.56 2.78 -7.32
N LEU A 337 -7.56 3.68 -7.26
CA LEU A 337 -6.17 3.32 -7.53
C LEU A 337 -5.58 2.42 -6.43
N LEU A 338 -5.93 2.65 -5.16
CA LEU A 338 -5.52 1.82 -4.03
C LEU A 338 -6.00 0.38 -4.22
N GLU A 339 -7.30 0.19 -4.50
CA GLU A 339 -7.88 -1.14 -4.74
C GLU A 339 -7.24 -1.83 -5.95
N ARG A 340 -6.93 -1.06 -7.00
CA ARG A 340 -6.24 -1.59 -8.18
C ARG A 340 -4.86 -2.16 -7.83
N ILE A 341 -4.08 -1.49 -6.98
CA ILE A 341 -2.78 -2.00 -6.55
C ILE A 341 -2.95 -3.18 -5.58
N ALA A 342 -3.80 -3.02 -4.56
CA ALA A 342 -4.00 -4.00 -3.50
C ALA A 342 -4.51 -5.35 -4.01
N PHE A 343 -5.41 -5.36 -4.99
CA PHE A 343 -6.03 -6.59 -5.50
C PHE A 343 -5.38 -7.15 -6.76
N ASN A 344 -4.35 -6.49 -7.29
CA ASN A 344 -3.61 -6.95 -8.46
C ASN A 344 -2.12 -7.08 -8.19
N ALA A 345 -1.39 -5.97 -7.97
CA ALA A 345 0.06 -6.02 -7.83
C ALA A 345 0.54 -6.67 -6.53
N LEU A 346 -0.09 -6.36 -5.39
CA LEU A 346 0.40 -6.79 -4.08
C LEU A 346 0.42 -8.32 -3.87
N PRO A 347 -0.69 -9.07 -4.11
CA PRO A 347 -0.75 -10.49 -3.76
C PRO A 347 0.21 -11.37 -4.57
N THR A 348 0.70 -10.91 -5.71
CA THR A 348 1.48 -11.73 -6.65
C THR A 348 2.96 -11.86 -6.32
N GLN A 349 3.45 -11.06 -5.37
CA GLN A 349 4.87 -10.94 -5.04
C GLN A 349 5.26 -11.61 -3.72
N ALA A 350 4.36 -12.35 -3.09
CA ALA A 350 4.65 -13.17 -1.92
C ALA A 350 4.13 -14.60 -2.14
N THR A 351 4.77 -15.59 -1.50
CA THR A 351 4.23 -16.95 -1.45
C THR A 351 2.94 -17.01 -0.63
N ASP A 352 2.14 -18.07 -0.83
CA ASP A 352 0.90 -18.30 -0.08
C ASP A 352 1.12 -18.41 1.44
N SER A 353 2.30 -18.89 1.86
CA SER A 353 2.73 -18.93 3.26
C SER A 353 3.35 -17.62 3.75
N TYR A 354 3.51 -16.63 2.88
CA TYR A 354 4.11 -15.33 3.16
C TYR A 354 5.54 -15.42 3.72
N ASP A 355 6.28 -16.47 3.36
CA ASP A 355 7.64 -16.78 3.84
C ASP A 355 8.76 -16.48 2.83
N ALA A 356 8.39 -16.11 1.61
CA ALA A 356 9.28 -15.70 0.55
C ALA A 356 8.58 -14.68 -0.36
N HIS A 357 9.38 -13.84 -1.02
CA HIS A 357 8.88 -12.76 -1.86
C HIS A 357 9.66 -12.66 -3.17
N GLN A 358 9.05 -12.02 -4.17
CA GLN A 358 9.64 -11.69 -5.46
C GLN A 358 9.94 -10.19 -5.51
N TYR A 359 11.18 -9.82 -5.83
CA TYR A 359 11.59 -8.41 -5.87
C TYR A 359 10.91 -7.66 -7.03
N TYR A 360 11.06 -8.16 -8.26
CA TYR A 360 10.39 -7.65 -9.46
C TYR A 360 9.41 -8.67 -10.05
N GLN A 361 8.14 -8.27 -10.15
CA GLN A 361 7.17 -8.95 -11.00
C GLN A 361 7.13 -8.32 -12.41
N GLN A 362 6.57 -9.04 -13.38
CA GLN A 362 6.29 -8.53 -14.74
C GLN A 362 4.80 -8.71 -15.05
N VAL A 363 4.21 -7.77 -15.81
CA VAL A 363 2.81 -7.86 -16.25
C VAL A 363 2.59 -9.03 -17.21
N ASN A 364 3.59 -9.33 -18.04
CA ASN A 364 3.68 -10.55 -18.83
C ASN A 364 4.87 -11.40 -18.33
N GLN A 365 4.60 -12.26 -17.34
CA GLN A 365 5.57 -13.11 -16.65
C GLN A 365 5.36 -14.58 -17.00
N ILE A 366 6.14 -15.11 -17.96
CA ILE A 366 5.98 -16.49 -18.43
C ILE A 366 6.82 -17.50 -17.62
N ALA A 367 7.81 -17.02 -16.86
CA ALA A 367 8.65 -17.81 -15.97
C ALA A 367 9.24 -16.93 -14.87
N CYS A 368 9.45 -17.53 -13.69
CA CYS A 368 10.24 -16.99 -12.59
C CYS A 368 11.52 -17.82 -12.46
N THR A 369 12.63 -17.34 -13.01
CA THR A 369 13.92 -18.06 -13.05
C THR A 369 15.08 -17.11 -12.80
N ARG A 370 16.26 -17.65 -12.48
CA ARG A 370 17.51 -16.85 -12.36
C ARG A 370 18.12 -16.45 -13.71
N GLN A 371 17.40 -16.59 -14.81
CA GLN A 371 17.88 -16.18 -16.12
C GLN A 371 17.89 -14.65 -16.20
N THR A 372 18.94 -14.09 -16.80
CA THR A 372 19.03 -12.64 -17.03
C THR A 372 17.81 -12.12 -17.77
N ARG A 373 17.28 -11.00 -17.29
CA ARG A 373 16.14 -10.26 -17.82
C ARG A 373 16.61 -8.90 -18.34
N SER A 374 15.76 -8.21 -19.08
CA SER A 374 16.03 -6.83 -19.53
C SER A 374 15.76 -5.79 -18.42
N PHE A 375 16.15 -6.06 -17.18
CA PHE A 375 16.04 -5.12 -16.06
C PHE A 375 17.23 -4.15 -16.06
N VAL A 376 17.04 -2.90 -15.66
CA VAL A 376 18.16 -1.93 -15.60
C VAL A 376 19.05 -2.15 -14.39
N THR A 377 18.48 -2.62 -13.29
CA THR A 377 19.21 -2.94 -12.07
C THR A 377 19.05 -4.42 -11.75
N GLU A 378 20.15 -5.17 -11.83
CA GLU A 378 20.18 -6.63 -11.66
C GLU A 378 20.93 -7.01 -10.37
N HIS A 379 20.36 -7.97 -9.63
CA HIS A 379 20.94 -8.57 -8.43
C HIS A 379 21.27 -10.05 -8.68
N TYR A 380 22.13 -10.29 -9.67
CA TYR A 380 22.69 -11.61 -10.00
C TYR A 380 21.62 -12.71 -10.23
N GLY A 381 20.56 -12.32 -10.95
CA GLY A 381 19.43 -13.18 -11.30
C GLY A 381 18.47 -13.49 -10.15
N THR A 382 18.60 -12.85 -8.98
CA THR A 382 17.69 -13.11 -7.86
C THR A 382 16.42 -12.27 -7.92
N ASP A 383 16.37 -11.24 -8.76
CA ASP A 383 15.29 -10.24 -8.80
C ASP A 383 13.90 -10.82 -9.12
N ASN A 384 13.85 -11.88 -9.92
CA ASN A 384 12.60 -12.45 -10.44
C ASN A 384 12.17 -13.75 -9.74
N VAL A 385 13.05 -14.38 -8.95
CA VAL A 385 12.73 -15.62 -8.21
C VAL A 385 12.22 -15.33 -6.81
N PHE A 386 11.42 -16.22 -6.24
CA PHE A 386 10.92 -16.04 -4.88
C PHE A 386 11.94 -16.50 -3.85
N GLY A 387 12.20 -15.70 -2.83
CA GLY A 387 13.11 -16.06 -1.72
C GLY A 387 13.01 -15.06 -0.57
N LEU A 388 13.76 -15.29 0.50
CA LEU A 388 13.70 -14.43 1.67
C LEU A 388 14.44 -13.10 1.44
N LEU A 389 15.64 -13.14 0.84
CA LEU A 389 16.51 -11.98 0.64
C LEU A 389 16.84 -11.75 -0.84
N ASN A 390 16.01 -12.28 -1.74
CA ASN A 390 16.19 -12.16 -3.19
C ASN A 390 16.01 -10.70 -3.64
N GLY A 391 16.82 -10.27 -4.62
CA GLY A 391 16.91 -8.86 -5.01
C GLY A 391 17.75 -8.05 -4.03
N TYR A 392 17.44 -6.76 -3.89
CA TYR A 392 17.93 -5.96 -2.77
C TYR A 392 17.03 -6.19 -1.54
N PRO A 393 17.57 -6.45 -0.34
CA PRO A 393 16.77 -6.89 0.82
C PRO A 393 15.89 -5.79 1.46
N CYS A 394 15.67 -4.66 0.78
CA CYS A 394 14.70 -3.64 1.22
C CYS A 394 13.29 -4.22 1.27
N CYS A 395 12.87 -4.99 0.26
CA CYS A 395 11.53 -5.55 0.17
C CYS A 395 11.27 -6.58 1.26
N ALA A 396 12.30 -7.35 1.63
CA ALA A 396 12.26 -8.29 2.75
C ALA A 396 11.88 -7.63 4.08
N CYS A 397 12.12 -6.32 4.23
CA CYS A 397 11.75 -5.55 5.42
C CYS A 397 10.55 -4.63 5.20
N ASN A 398 10.33 -4.13 3.98
CA ASN A 398 9.33 -3.10 3.71
C ASN A 398 7.94 -3.64 3.33
N MET A 399 7.86 -4.85 2.75
CA MET A 399 6.60 -5.40 2.23
C MET A 399 5.51 -5.58 3.30
N HIS A 400 5.93 -5.68 4.55
CA HIS A 400 5.07 -6.01 5.69
C HIS A 400 3.96 -4.99 5.95
N GLN A 401 4.09 -3.76 5.45
CA GLN A 401 3.12 -2.70 5.70
C GLN A 401 1.84 -2.78 4.84
N GLY A 402 1.88 -3.45 3.68
CA GLY A 402 0.82 -3.38 2.66
C GLY A 402 -0.58 -3.74 3.18
N TRP A 403 -0.82 -5.01 3.51
CA TRP A 403 -2.12 -5.46 4.00
C TRP A 403 -2.55 -4.89 5.36
N PRO A 404 -1.64 -4.72 6.36
CA PRO A 404 -2.04 -4.13 7.64
C PRO A 404 -2.50 -2.68 7.51
N LYS A 405 -1.80 -1.85 6.72
CA LYS A 405 -2.20 -0.46 6.49
C LYS A 405 -3.43 -0.36 5.61
N PHE A 406 -3.58 -1.22 4.60
CA PHE A 406 -4.81 -1.33 3.83
C PHE A 406 -6.01 -1.63 4.74
N THR A 407 -5.89 -2.62 5.61
CA THR A 407 -6.94 -3.00 6.58
C THR A 407 -7.30 -1.85 7.50
N ARG A 408 -6.30 -1.13 8.01
CA ARG A 408 -6.52 0.05 8.86
C ARG A 408 -7.31 1.15 8.15
N ASN A 409 -7.10 1.30 6.84
CA ASN A 409 -7.63 2.40 6.02
C ASN A 409 -8.92 2.04 5.25
N LEU A 410 -9.55 0.89 5.53
CA LEU A 410 -10.87 0.56 4.99
C LEU A 410 -11.95 1.57 5.44
N TRP A 411 -11.83 2.01 6.71
CA TRP A 411 -12.82 2.86 7.39
C TRP A 411 -12.18 4.08 8.07
N TYR A 412 -12.85 5.23 7.99
CA TYR A 412 -12.45 6.48 8.65
C TYR A 412 -13.57 7.04 9.53
N ALA A 413 -13.20 7.85 10.52
CA ALA A 413 -14.14 8.74 11.19
C ALA A 413 -14.35 10.01 10.37
N THR A 414 -15.58 10.52 10.33
CA THR A 414 -15.90 11.81 9.71
C THR A 414 -15.93 12.92 10.76
N ARG A 415 -15.58 14.15 10.37
CA ARG A 415 -15.47 15.32 11.26
C ARG A 415 -16.77 15.65 12.01
N ASP A 416 -17.91 15.34 11.41
CA ASP A 416 -19.25 15.51 11.97
C ASP A 416 -19.74 14.33 12.83
N GLY A 417 -18.84 13.41 13.18
CA GLY A 417 -19.09 12.34 14.15
C GLY A 417 -19.69 11.08 13.56
N GLY A 418 -19.46 10.81 12.28
CA GLY A 418 -19.88 9.60 11.56
C GLY A 418 -18.73 8.67 11.16
N LEU A 419 -19.00 7.81 10.18
CA LEU A 419 -18.04 6.85 9.62
C LEU A 419 -18.09 6.88 8.08
N ALA A 420 -16.95 6.64 7.45
CA ALA A 420 -16.84 6.52 6.00
C ALA A 420 -16.13 5.21 5.61
N ALA A 421 -16.73 4.45 4.69
CA ALA A 421 -16.13 3.28 4.05
C ALA A 421 -15.55 3.70 2.70
N PHE A 422 -14.23 3.69 2.59
CA PHE A 422 -13.52 4.10 1.38
C PHE A 422 -13.05 2.91 0.53
N SER A 423 -12.78 1.75 1.11
CA SER A 423 -12.51 0.54 0.36
C SER A 423 -13.26 -0.62 0.98
N TYR A 424 -13.67 -1.57 0.15
CA TYR A 424 -14.47 -2.71 0.59
C TYR A 424 -13.61 -3.95 0.74
N SER A 425 -13.81 -4.67 1.84
CA SER A 425 -13.15 -5.93 2.18
C SER A 425 -13.84 -6.52 3.41
N PRO A 426 -13.92 -7.86 3.56
CA PRO A 426 -14.56 -8.45 4.74
C PRO A 426 -13.87 -7.98 6.02
N CYS A 427 -14.61 -7.24 6.85
CA CYS A 427 -14.07 -6.64 8.07
C CYS A 427 -15.19 -6.31 9.08
N SER A 428 -14.80 -5.87 10.26
CA SER A 428 -15.69 -5.18 11.19
C SER A 428 -15.03 -3.91 11.71
N VAL A 429 -15.79 -2.83 11.81
CA VAL A 429 -15.35 -1.57 12.38
C VAL A 429 -16.12 -1.29 13.67
N THR A 430 -15.42 -0.84 14.71
CA THR A 430 -16.05 -0.43 15.97
C THR A 430 -15.60 0.97 16.40
N ALA A 431 -16.57 1.85 16.65
CA ALA A 431 -16.34 3.23 17.09
C ALA A 431 -17.30 3.66 18.19
N LYS A 432 -16.94 4.72 18.94
CA LYS A 432 -17.82 5.38 19.90
C LYS A 432 -18.45 6.60 19.25
N ILE A 433 -19.75 6.53 18.98
CA ILE A 433 -20.51 7.57 18.26
C ILE A 433 -21.69 8.01 19.10
N GLY A 434 -21.85 9.32 19.33
CA GLY A 434 -22.97 9.86 20.09
C GLY A 434 -23.14 9.26 21.49
N GLY A 435 -22.05 8.81 22.12
CA GLY A 435 -22.06 8.13 23.42
C GLY A 435 -22.50 6.64 23.39
N ALA A 436 -22.77 6.07 22.22
CA ALA A 436 -23.01 4.64 22.01
C ALA A 436 -21.77 3.96 21.41
N ARG A 437 -21.61 2.65 21.63
CA ARG A 437 -20.64 1.82 20.89
C ARG A 437 -21.34 1.29 19.65
N VAL A 438 -20.85 1.66 18.47
CA VAL A 438 -21.36 1.22 17.17
C VAL A 438 -20.37 0.24 16.59
N THR A 439 -20.86 -0.91 16.13
CA THR A 439 -20.10 -1.89 15.35
C THR A 439 -20.81 -2.09 14.02
N ILE A 440 -20.06 -2.03 12.91
CA ILE A 440 -20.53 -2.36 11.57
C ILE A 440 -19.73 -3.57 11.10
N VAL A 441 -20.42 -4.65 10.75
CA VAL A 441 -19.80 -5.83 10.13
C VAL A 441 -20.02 -5.74 8.63
N GLU A 442 -18.94 -5.75 7.88
CA GLU A 442 -18.90 -5.81 6.43
C GLU A 442 -18.74 -7.26 5.97
N ASP A 443 -19.85 -7.84 5.53
CA ASP A 443 -19.99 -9.22 5.08
C ASP A 443 -20.02 -9.22 3.54
N THR A 444 -18.88 -9.57 2.94
CA THR A 444 -18.67 -9.51 1.49
C THR A 444 -17.58 -10.48 1.05
N PHE A 445 -17.65 -10.92 -0.21
CA PHE A 445 -16.54 -11.56 -0.90
C PHE A 445 -15.86 -10.62 -1.92
N TYR A 446 -16.08 -9.30 -1.80
CA TYR A 446 -15.34 -8.29 -2.54
C TYR A 446 -13.83 -8.47 -2.33
N PRO A 447 -12.99 -8.34 -3.38
CA PRO A 447 -13.30 -7.81 -4.72
C PRO A 447 -13.86 -8.83 -5.74
N PHE A 448 -14.14 -10.06 -5.32
CA PHE A 448 -14.57 -11.12 -6.24
C PHE A 448 -16.08 -11.10 -6.51
N SER A 449 -16.88 -10.75 -5.50
CA SER A 449 -18.33 -10.52 -5.59
C SER A 449 -18.69 -9.04 -5.72
N ASP A 450 -19.85 -8.75 -6.27
CA ASP A 450 -20.41 -7.39 -6.41
C ASP A 450 -21.30 -6.94 -5.23
N GLU A 451 -21.52 -7.78 -4.23
CA GLU A 451 -22.37 -7.47 -3.08
C GLU A 451 -21.57 -7.16 -1.80
N VAL A 452 -21.90 -6.06 -1.14
CA VAL A 452 -21.38 -5.66 0.18
C VAL A 452 -22.54 -5.51 1.15
N LYS A 453 -22.57 -6.31 2.22
CA LYS A 453 -23.60 -6.24 3.27
C LYS A 453 -23.02 -5.64 4.55
N LEU A 454 -23.58 -4.52 5.00
CA LEU A 454 -23.20 -3.87 6.24
C LEU A 454 -24.27 -4.10 7.30
N LYS A 455 -23.91 -4.79 8.38
CA LYS A 455 -24.79 -5.12 9.51
C LYS A 455 -24.42 -4.28 10.72
N LEU A 456 -25.36 -3.47 11.22
CA LEU A 456 -25.12 -2.53 12.31
C LEU A 456 -25.54 -3.08 13.68
N SER A 457 -24.68 -2.88 14.68
CA SER A 457 -24.98 -3.07 16.10
C SER A 457 -24.68 -1.79 16.89
N VAL A 458 -25.62 -1.40 17.75
CA VAL A 458 -25.55 -0.24 18.65
C VAL A 458 -25.70 -0.73 20.09
N LYS A 459 -24.70 -0.46 20.92
CA LYS A 459 -24.71 -0.77 22.36
C LYS A 459 -24.67 0.50 23.20
N GLY A 460 -25.42 0.50 24.30
CA GLY A 460 -25.53 1.62 25.24
C GLY A 460 -26.65 2.63 24.94
N ARG A 461 -27.31 2.53 23.77
CA ARG A 461 -28.51 3.31 23.40
C ARG A 461 -29.43 2.45 22.53
N CYS A 462 -30.72 2.80 22.48
CA CYS A 462 -31.68 2.14 21.58
C CYS A 462 -31.43 2.47 20.10
N SER A 463 -31.01 3.71 19.82
CA SER A 463 -30.58 4.19 18.51
C SER A 463 -29.61 5.36 18.65
N VAL A 464 -28.86 5.64 17.58
CA VAL A 464 -27.94 6.79 17.48
C VAL A 464 -27.98 7.35 16.06
N ARG A 465 -28.07 8.68 15.94
CA ARG A 465 -28.06 9.37 14.63
C ARG A 465 -26.64 9.81 14.30
N PHE A 466 -26.16 9.41 13.12
CA PHE A 466 -24.87 9.83 12.58
C PHE A 466 -24.83 9.59 11.06
N PRO A 467 -23.97 10.30 10.32
CA PRO A 467 -23.77 10.06 8.89
C PRO A 467 -22.89 8.84 8.66
N LEU A 468 -23.30 8.02 7.69
CA LEU A 468 -22.50 6.93 7.15
C LEU A 468 -22.22 7.23 5.68
N GLU A 469 -20.95 7.28 5.30
CA GLU A 469 -20.52 7.57 3.94
C GLU A 469 -19.97 6.32 3.29
N LEU A 470 -20.47 5.98 2.09
CA LEU A 470 -20.12 4.76 1.37
C LEU A 470 -19.62 5.14 -0.02
N ARG A 471 -18.37 4.79 -0.35
CA ARG A 471 -17.83 5.05 -1.68
C ARG A 471 -18.57 4.23 -2.73
N ILE A 472 -18.96 4.86 -3.83
CA ILE A 472 -19.37 4.15 -5.04
C ILE A 472 -18.18 4.20 -6.02
N PRO A 473 -17.54 3.07 -6.35
CA PRO A 473 -16.36 3.04 -7.21
C PRO A 473 -16.58 3.71 -8.57
N SER A 474 -15.54 4.33 -9.14
CA SER A 474 -15.68 5.00 -10.44
C SER A 474 -15.87 4.03 -11.61
N TRP A 475 -15.40 2.78 -11.45
CA TRP A 475 -15.64 1.72 -12.44
C TRP A 475 -17.08 1.21 -12.44
N CYS A 476 -17.86 1.47 -11.38
CA CYS A 476 -19.25 1.03 -11.25
C CYS A 476 -20.17 2.08 -11.87
N THR A 477 -20.78 1.79 -13.02
CA THR A 477 -21.64 2.77 -13.75
C THR A 477 -22.87 3.21 -12.94
N GLY A 478 -23.44 2.33 -12.14
CA GLY A 478 -24.53 2.63 -11.21
C GLY A 478 -24.67 1.54 -10.15
N ALA A 479 -24.67 1.93 -8.88
CA ALA A 479 -24.85 1.04 -7.76
C ALA A 479 -26.30 1.05 -7.27
N SER A 480 -26.78 -0.11 -6.81
CA SER A 480 -28.03 -0.19 -6.05
C SER A 480 -27.73 -0.25 -4.56
N VAL A 481 -28.40 0.60 -3.78
CA VAL A 481 -28.24 0.65 -2.32
C VAL A 481 -29.57 0.46 -1.65
N LYS A 482 -29.68 -0.61 -0.87
CA LYS A 482 -30.86 -0.93 -0.07
C LYS A 482 -30.61 -0.63 1.40
N VAL A 483 -31.43 0.24 1.98
CA VAL A 483 -31.35 0.65 3.39
C VAL A 483 -32.74 0.67 3.97
N LYS A 484 -32.97 -0.05 5.08
CA LYS A 484 -34.28 -0.11 5.78
C LYS A 484 -35.48 -0.43 4.86
N GLY A 485 -35.25 -1.22 3.82
CA GLY A 485 -36.27 -1.64 2.86
C GLY A 485 -36.49 -0.68 1.69
N GLU A 486 -35.85 0.50 1.69
CA GLU A 486 -35.84 1.41 0.54
C GLU A 486 -34.62 1.11 -0.33
N GLU A 487 -34.82 1.11 -1.65
CA GLU A 487 -33.76 0.90 -2.64
C GLU A 487 -33.58 2.17 -3.47
N ARG A 488 -32.32 2.56 -3.70
CA ARG A 488 -31.98 3.73 -4.51
C ARG A 488 -30.78 3.46 -5.41
N GLN A 489 -30.82 4.05 -6.59
CA GLN A 489 -29.70 4.04 -7.53
C GLN A 489 -28.75 5.19 -7.22
N VAL A 490 -27.45 4.93 -7.29
CA VAL A 490 -26.40 5.90 -7.01
C VAL A 490 -25.35 5.84 -8.11
N ALA A 491 -24.93 7.00 -8.61
CA ALA A 491 -23.95 7.09 -9.68
C ALA A 491 -22.55 6.64 -9.21
N GLY A 492 -21.79 6.05 -10.12
CA GLY A 492 -20.36 5.77 -9.95
C GLY A 492 -19.53 7.00 -9.61
N GLY A 493 -18.39 6.78 -8.97
CA GLY A 493 -17.43 7.84 -8.62
C GLY A 493 -17.97 8.86 -7.61
N SER A 494 -18.95 8.45 -6.81
CA SER A 494 -19.58 9.32 -5.80
C SER A 494 -19.34 8.80 -4.39
N LEU A 495 -19.54 9.67 -3.40
CA LEU A 495 -19.55 9.30 -1.99
C LEU A 495 -20.98 9.39 -1.47
N LEU A 496 -21.61 8.24 -1.26
CA LEU A 496 -23.00 8.17 -0.84
C LEU A 496 -23.12 8.45 0.66
N ARG A 497 -23.80 9.54 1.00
CA ARG A 497 -24.07 9.89 2.40
C ARG A 497 -25.45 9.38 2.85
N LEU A 498 -25.46 8.68 3.98
CA LEU A 498 -26.65 8.15 4.66
C LEU A 498 -26.71 8.73 6.07
N GLU A 499 -27.50 9.79 6.27
CA GLU A 499 -27.67 10.41 7.59
C GLU A 499 -29.02 10.07 8.20
N GLN A 500 -29.02 9.16 9.18
CA GLN A 500 -30.24 8.74 9.86
C GLN A 500 -29.96 8.17 11.26
N ALA A 501 -31.02 7.86 12.00
CA ALA A 501 -30.91 7.12 13.25
C ALA A 501 -30.72 5.61 12.97
N TRP A 502 -29.63 5.05 13.47
CA TRP A 502 -29.28 3.64 13.34
C TRP A 502 -29.56 2.89 14.64
N LYS A 503 -30.02 1.65 14.54
CA LYS A 503 -30.31 0.75 15.67
C LYS A 503 -29.75 -0.66 15.42
N ASN A 504 -29.78 -1.51 16.44
CA ASN A 504 -29.39 -2.91 16.31
C ASN A 504 -30.17 -3.62 15.20
N GLY A 505 -29.46 -4.31 14.32
CA GLY A 505 -30.04 -5.11 13.24
C GLY A 505 -30.42 -4.30 12.00
N ASP A 506 -30.16 -2.98 11.97
CA ASP A 506 -30.22 -2.25 10.71
C ASP A 506 -29.18 -2.83 9.73
N GLU A 507 -29.57 -2.95 8.47
CA GLU A 507 -28.77 -3.50 7.40
C GLU A 507 -28.73 -2.54 6.21
N ILE A 508 -27.57 -2.49 5.56
CA ILE A 508 -27.35 -1.84 4.28
C ILE A 508 -26.81 -2.89 3.32
N VAL A 509 -27.44 -3.02 2.16
CA VAL A 509 -26.93 -3.88 1.08
C VAL A 509 -26.55 -2.98 -0.07
N LEU A 510 -25.27 -3.01 -0.43
CA LEU A 510 -24.71 -2.32 -1.57
C LEU A 510 -24.43 -3.36 -2.66
N HIS A 511 -25.02 -3.16 -3.84
CA HIS A 511 -24.74 -3.95 -5.03
C HIS A 511 -23.99 -3.07 -6.03
N LEU A 512 -22.81 -3.53 -6.45
CA LEU A 512 -21.83 -2.83 -7.29
C LEU A 512 -21.63 -3.59 -8.61
N PRO A 513 -22.56 -3.49 -9.59
CA PRO A 513 -22.49 -4.30 -10.81
C PRO A 513 -21.11 -4.25 -11.48
N MET A 514 -20.45 -5.41 -11.59
CA MET A 514 -19.12 -5.53 -12.17
C MET A 514 -19.22 -6.02 -13.63
N SER A 515 -19.36 -5.08 -14.57
CA SER A 515 -19.29 -5.39 -16.00
C SER A 515 -17.86 -5.74 -16.42
N ILE A 516 -17.73 -6.67 -17.38
CA ILE A 516 -16.46 -6.93 -18.05
C ILE A 516 -16.20 -5.80 -19.04
N PHE A 517 -15.00 -5.23 -18.99
CA PHE A 517 -14.55 -4.23 -19.96
C PHE A 517 -13.10 -4.46 -20.34
N THR A 518 -12.64 -3.76 -21.36
CA THR A 518 -11.25 -3.83 -21.83
C THR A 518 -10.63 -2.46 -21.92
N SER A 519 -9.34 -2.37 -21.65
CA SER A 519 -8.54 -1.15 -21.83
C SER A 519 -7.30 -1.40 -22.69
N ARG A 520 -6.71 -0.32 -23.20
CA ARG A 520 -5.54 -0.36 -24.09
C ARG A 520 -4.31 0.18 -23.37
N TRP A 521 -3.21 -0.56 -23.46
CA TRP A 521 -1.95 -0.27 -22.78
C TRP A 521 -0.79 -0.31 -23.77
N PHE A 522 0.35 -0.87 -23.38
CA PHE A 522 1.59 -0.78 -24.14
C PHE A 522 1.43 -1.36 -25.55
N ASP A 523 1.84 -0.58 -26.55
CA ASP A 523 1.73 -0.92 -27.98
C ASP A 523 0.31 -1.34 -28.42
N GLY A 524 -0.72 -0.81 -27.75
CA GLY A 524 -2.13 -1.10 -28.04
C GLY A 524 -2.61 -2.46 -27.52
N ALA A 525 -1.84 -3.14 -26.67
CA ALA A 525 -2.24 -4.38 -26.02
C ALA A 525 -3.56 -4.24 -25.27
N THR A 526 -4.38 -5.30 -25.32
CA THR A 526 -5.66 -5.37 -24.59
C THR A 526 -5.43 -5.93 -23.20
N VAL A 527 -6.03 -5.27 -22.22
CA VAL A 527 -6.21 -5.78 -20.86
C VAL A 527 -7.69 -6.01 -20.60
N ILE A 528 -8.04 -7.11 -19.95
CA ILE A 528 -9.42 -7.48 -19.58
C ILE A 528 -9.62 -7.19 -18.09
N GLU A 529 -10.73 -6.55 -17.75
CA GLU A 529 -11.00 -6.05 -16.41
C GLU A 529 -12.46 -6.33 -16.00
N ARG A 530 -12.67 -6.54 -14.69
CA ARG A 530 -14.00 -6.62 -14.07
C ARG A 530 -13.93 -6.09 -12.65
N GLY A 531 -14.68 -5.04 -12.35
CA GLY A 531 -14.57 -4.35 -11.06
C GLY A 531 -13.17 -3.75 -10.88
N PRO A 532 -12.53 -3.91 -9.70
CA PRO A 532 -11.15 -3.48 -9.48
C PRO A 532 -10.11 -4.51 -9.98
N LEU A 533 -10.54 -5.64 -10.53
CA LEU A 533 -9.65 -6.76 -10.90
C LEU A 533 -9.23 -6.69 -12.37
N VAL A 534 -7.93 -6.78 -12.59
CA VAL A 534 -7.30 -7.10 -13.88
C VAL A 534 -7.32 -8.62 -14.05
N TYR A 535 -7.51 -9.11 -15.26
CA TYR A 535 -7.50 -10.54 -15.57
C TYR A 535 -6.27 -10.91 -16.39
N ALA A 536 -5.76 -12.11 -16.11
CA ALA A 536 -4.62 -12.67 -16.81
C ALA A 536 -4.91 -14.11 -17.25
N LEU A 537 -4.18 -14.56 -18.28
CA LEU A 537 -4.18 -15.95 -18.72
C LEU A 537 -3.83 -16.88 -17.56
N ARG A 538 -4.68 -17.87 -17.31
CA ARG A 538 -4.39 -18.94 -16.37
C ARG A 538 -3.33 -19.88 -16.97
N LEU A 539 -2.18 -19.97 -16.32
CA LEU A 539 -1.11 -20.91 -16.66
C LEU A 539 -0.99 -21.98 -15.57
N GLU A 540 -0.62 -23.20 -15.94
CA GLU A 540 -0.26 -24.21 -14.95
C GLU A 540 1.13 -23.90 -14.38
N GLU A 541 1.26 -23.93 -13.06
CA GLU A 541 2.49 -23.52 -12.38
C GLU A 541 3.23 -24.73 -11.82
N LYS A 542 4.51 -24.86 -12.19
CA LYS A 542 5.42 -25.82 -11.59
C LYS A 542 6.44 -25.10 -10.72
N TRP A 543 6.21 -25.19 -9.41
CA TRP A 543 7.11 -24.67 -8.38
C TRP A 543 8.25 -25.64 -8.10
N THR A 544 9.49 -25.14 -8.13
CA THR A 544 10.69 -25.91 -7.80
C THR A 544 11.55 -25.14 -6.82
N ARG A 545 11.76 -25.70 -5.62
CA ARG A 545 12.69 -25.15 -4.63
C ARG A 545 14.12 -25.52 -5.00
N LYS A 546 15.02 -24.54 -4.97
CA LYS A 546 16.46 -24.68 -5.18
C LYS A 546 17.20 -24.10 -3.97
N GLU A 547 18.37 -24.64 -3.68
CA GLU A 547 19.24 -24.13 -2.61
C GLU A 547 20.29 -23.19 -3.22
N PHE A 548 20.65 -22.15 -2.47
CA PHE A 548 21.85 -21.38 -2.77
C PHE A 548 23.08 -22.08 -2.20
N GLU A 549 24.23 -21.93 -2.86
CA GLU A 549 25.50 -22.51 -2.45
C GLU A 549 26.58 -21.43 -2.30
N GLY A 550 27.60 -21.68 -1.48
CA GLY A 550 28.75 -20.78 -1.34
C GLY A 550 28.38 -19.36 -0.86
N ALA A 551 28.91 -18.34 -1.54
CA ALA A 551 28.70 -16.94 -1.21
C ALA A 551 27.24 -16.49 -1.42
N ASP A 552 26.56 -16.99 -2.46
CA ASP A 552 25.14 -16.68 -2.71
C ASP A 552 24.26 -17.06 -1.50
N ARG A 553 24.59 -18.17 -0.81
CA ARG A 553 23.84 -18.59 0.38
C ARG A 553 23.93 -17.60 1.53
N GLN A 554 25.08 -16.95 1.69
CA GLN A 554 25.28 -15.95 2.74
C GLN A 554 24.58 -14.64 2.40
N GLN A 555 24.51 -14.30 1.11
CA GLN A 555 23.94 -13.03 0.65
C GLN A 555 22.42 -13.07 0.46
N TYR A 556 21.89 -14.13 -0.13
CA TYR A 556 20.48 -14.24 -0.56
C TYR A 556 19.64 -15.20 0.29
N GLY A 557 20.27 -15.82 1.28
CA GLY A 557 19.64 -16.80 2.16
C GLY A 557 19.75 -18.23 1.64
N PRO A 558 19.09 -19.20 2.29
CA PRO A 558 19.31 -20.63 2.03
C PRO A 558 18.74 -21.13 0.70
N TYR A 559 17.61 -20.59 0.25
CA TYR A 559 16.87 -21.13 -0.88
C TYR A 559 16.17 -20.06 -1.72
N TYR A 560 15.75 -20.47 -2.91
CA TYR A 560 14.83 -19.73 -3.75
C TYR A 560 13.86 -20.70 -4.46
N TYR A 561 12.74 -20.19 -4.95
CA TYR A 561 11.81 -20.91 -5.80
C TYR A 561 11.87 -20.40 -7.22
N GLU A 562 11.91 -21.33 -8.17
CA GLU A 562 11.59 -21.08 -9.57
C GLU A 562 10.17 -21.54 -9.87
N VAL A 563 9.51 -20.81 -10.77
CA VAL A 563 8.17 -21.14 -11.25
C VAL A 563 8.20 -21.19 -12.77
N THR A 564 7.82 -22.33 -13.33
CA THR A 564 7.83 -22.57 -14.79
C THR A 564 6.49 -23.15 -15.23
N SER A 565 6.19 -23.10 -16.53
CA SER A 565 4.98 -23.66 -17.10
C SER A 565 5.26 -24.37 -18.41
N SER A 566 4.54 -25.46 -18.67
CA SER A 566 4.41 -26.05 -20.02
C SER A 566 3.19 -25.52 -20.76
N SER A 567 2.35 -24.71 -20.12
CA SER A 567 1.16 -24.14 -20.74
C SER A 567 1.55 -23.20 -21.87
N PRO A 568 0.83 -23.23 -23.01
CA PRO A 568 0.94 -22.20 -24.02
C PRO A 568 0.64 -20.81 -23.42
N TRP A 569 1.43 -19.78 -23.75
CA TRP A 569 1.20 -18.40 -23.25
C TRP A 569 1.04 -17.36 -24.36
N ASN A 570 1.65 -17.60 -25.52
CA ASN A 570 1.65 -16.70 -26.69
C ASN A 570 0.28 -16.63 -27.40
N TYR A 571 -0.67 -15.97 -26.76
CA TYR A 571 -2.04 -15.73 -27.22
C TYR A 571 -2.27 -14.27 -27.55
N ALA A 572 -3.05 -14.02 -28.60
CA ALA A 572 -3.58 -12.72 -28.96
C ALA A 572 -5.11 -12.73 -28.98
N LEU A 573 -5.72 -11.58 -28.72
CA LEU A 573 -7.17 -11.39 -28.84
C LEU A 573 -7.52 -10.80 -30.21
N ARG A 574 -8.69 -11.17 -30.76
CA ARG A 574 -9.20 -10.58 -32.00
C ARG A 574 -9.96 -9.28 -31.73
N ALA A 575 -9.62 -8.21 -32.44
CA ALA A 575 -10.25 -6.89 -32.30
C ALA A 575 -11.67 -6.86 -32.88
N SER A 576 -11.90 -7.56 -34.00
CA SER A 576 -13.15 -7.55 -34.75
C SER A 576 -14.26 -8.38 -34.11
N ASP A 577 -13.90 -9.40 -33.32
CA ASP A 577 -14.83 -10.34 -32.66
C ASP A 577 -14.33 -10.72 -31.26
N MET A 578 -14.07 -9.70 -30.43
CA MET A 578 -13.58 -9.91 -29.07
C MET A 578 -14.68 -10.52 -28.19
N THR A 579 -14.65 -11.85 -28.05
CA THR A 579 -15.59 -12.59 -27.21
C THR A 579 -14.98 -12.88 -25.85
N ILE A 580 -15.52 -12.28 -24.80
CA ILE A 580 -15.15 -12.51 -23.40
C ILE A 580 -16.43 -12.81 -22.62
N GLU A 581 -16.41 -13.90 -21.85
CA GLU A 581 -17.58 -14.39 -21.13
C GLU A 581 -17.24 -14.64 -19.66
N PHE A 582 -18.21 -14.34 -18.80
CA PHE A 582 -18.17 -14.80 -17.42
C PHE A 582 -18.37 -16.31 -17.38
N LEU A 583 -17.39 -17.05 -16.87
CA LEU A 583 -17.46 -18.51 -16.82
C LEU A 583 -18.04 -18.99 -15.49
N ARG A 584 -17.49 -18.51 -14.37
CA ARG A 584 -17.94 -18.92 -13.02
C ARG A 584 -17.50 -17.96 -11.92
N GLU A 585 -18.29 -17.96 -10.85
CA GLU A 585 -17.95 -17.45 -9.52
C GLU A 585 -18.01 -18.62 -8.54
N ARG A 586 -17.00 -18.75 -7.67
CA ARG A 586 -17.04 -19.66 -6.53
C ARG A 586 -17.50 -18.88 -5.30
N SER A 587 -18.41 -19.45 -4.51
CA SER A 587 -18.70 -18.90 -3.19
C SER A 587 -17.48 -19.05 -2.28
N TYR A 588 -17.27 -18.11 -1.36
CA TYR A 588 -16.20 -18.22 -0.39
C TYR A 588 -16.38 -19.46 0.50
N SER A 589 -15.41 -20.36 0.44
CA SER A 589 -15.37 -21.64 1.18
C SER A 589 -14.44 -21.62 2.39
N GLY A 590 -13.74 -20.51 2.64
CA GLY A 590 -12.64 -20.42 3.61
C GLY A 590 -11.26 -20.67 3.00
N ASP A 591 -11.18 -21.00 1.70
CA ASP A 591 -9.92 -21.19 1.00
C ASP A 591 -9.26 -19.85 0.66
N TYR A 592 -7.91 -19.84 0.63
CA TYR A 592 -7.13 -18.64 0.30
C TYR A 592 -7.33 -18.25 -1.17
N PRO A 593 -7.89 -17.06 -1.47
CA PRO A 593 -8.36 -16.75 -2.82
C PRO A 593 -7.27 -16.28 -3.77
N TRP A 594 -6.10 -15.90 -3.26
CA TRP A 594 -5.03 -15.28 -4.04
C TRP A 594 -4.04 -16.29 -4.62
N ASN A 595 -4.55 -17.43 -5.12
CA ASN A 595 -3.75 -18.43 -5.83
C ASN A 595 -4.51 -19.08 -7.00
N VAL A 596 -3.79 -19.76 -7.87
CA VAL A 596 -4.31 -20.30 -9.14
C VAL A 596 -5.40 -21.35 -8.92
N ASP A 597 -5.29 -22.16 -7.86
CA ASP A 597 -6.20 -23.28 -7.59
C ASP A 597 -7.55 -22.81 -7.05
N ASN A 598 -7.54 -21.75 -6.23
CA ASN A 598 -8.71 -21.23 -5.53
C ASN A 598 -9.20 -19.89 -6.09
N ALA A 599 -8.69 -19.45 -7.25
CA ALA A 599 -9.13 -18.26 -7.96
C ALA A 599 -10.68 -18.16 -7.98
N PRO A 600 -11.27 -17.16 -7.29
CA PRO A 600 -12.72 -17.15 -7.06
C PRO A 600 -13.57 -16.88 -8.30
N VAL A 601 -13.04 -16.11 -9.23
CA VAL A 601 -13.73 -15.75 -10.47
C VAL A 601 -12.93 -16.29 -11.65
N THR A 602 -13.63 -16.83 -12.65
CA THR A 602 -13.02 -17.23 -13.91
C THR A 602 -13.79 -16.61 -15.05
N LEU A 603 -13.09 -15.97 -15.98
CA LEU A 603 -13.61 -15.58 -17.29
C LEU A 603 -13.05 -16.54 -18.34
N ARG A 604 -13.65 -16.55 -19.53
CA ARG A 604 -13.04 -17.15 -20.72
C ARG A 604 -13.06 -16.19 -21.88
N ALA A 605 -12.05 -16.26 -22.73
CA ALA A 605 -11.96 -15.45 -23.94
C ALA A 605 -11.61 -16.32 -25.14
N LYS A 606 -12.10 -15.94 -26.31
CA LYS A 606 -11.57 -16.49 -27.57
C LYS A 606 -10.25 -15.80 -27.90
N ALA A 607 -9.21 -16.60 -28.13
CA ALA A 607 -7.88 -16.11 -28.46
C ALA A 607 -7.23 -16.97 -29.53
N VAL A 608 -6.21 -16.43 -30.17
CA VAL A 608 -5.43 -17.10 -31.22
C VAL A 608 -3.98 -17.22 -30.82
N ARG A 609 -3.37 -18.35 -31.14
CA ARG A 609 -1.93 -18.54 -30.91
C ARG A 609 -1.13 -17.68 -31.89
N LEU A 610 -0.07 -17.05 -31.39
CA LEU A 610 0.94 -16.34 -32.18
C LEU A 610 2.23 -17.17 -32.21
N PRO A 611 2.47 -18.03 -33.23
CA PRO A 611 3.65 -18.89 -33.26
C PRO A 611 4.97 -18.11 -33.19
N GLU A 612 5.04 -16.91 -33.75
CA GLU A 612 6.25 -16.08 -33.79
C GLU A 612 6.48 -15.27 -32.50
N TRP A 613 5.50 -15.17 -31.61
CA TRP A 613 5.70 -14.55 -30.29
C TRP A 613 6.40 -15.55 -29.37
N LYS A 614 7.74 -15.44 -29.32
CA LYS A 614 8.63 -16.35 -28.58
C LYS A 614 9.19 -15.69 -27.33
N GLU A 615 9.71 -16.51 -26.43
CA GLU A 615 10.49 -16.06 -25.28
C GLU A 615 11.75 -15.30 -25.74
N TYR A 616 12.12 -14.25 -25.00
CA TYR A 616 13.35 -13.50 -25.18
C TYR A 616 13.95 -13.15 -23.82
N ASN A 617 15.20 -13.57 -23.57
CA ASN A 617 15.87 -13.42 -22.27
C ASN A 617 14.99 -13.89 -21.08
N GLY A 618 14.31 -15.03 -21.28
CA GLY A 618 13.38 -15.65 -20.35
C GLY A 618 12.11 -14.85 -19.99
N SER A 619 11.95 -13.66 -20.55
CA SER A 619 10.67 -12.94 -20.55
C SER A 619 9.81 -13.41 -21.73
N ALA A 620 8.52 -13.06 -21.71
CA ALA A 620 7.79 -12.97 -22.96
C ALA A 620 8.61 -12.08 -23.92
N GLY A 621 8.71 -12.46 -25.20
CA GLY A 621 9.23 -11.55 -26.19
C GLY A 621 8.42 -10.26 -26.20
N GLN A 622 8.94 -9.20 -26.81
CA GLN A 622 8.17 -7.98 -27.00
C GLN A 622 6.79 -8.33 -27.58
N ILE A 623 5.74 -7.67 -27.08
CA ILE A 623 4.39 -7.80 -27.62
C ILE A 623 4.49 -7.51 -29.11
N ALA A 624 4.51 -8.56 -29.92
CA ALA A 624 5.04 -8.47 -31.27
C ALA A 624 4.10 -7.66 -32.17
N TYR A 625 4.68 -6.61 -32.77
CA TYR A 625 4.39 -6.00 -34.08
C TYR A 625 2.97 -6.29 -34.61
N PHE A 626 2.14 -5.25 -34.65
CA PHE A 626 0.85 -5.29 -35.35
C PHE A 626 1.09 -5.53 -36.86
N THR A 627 0.71 -6.69 -37.38
CA THR A 627 0.74 -6.98 -38.82
C THR A 627 -0.66 -6.75 -39.40
N GLU A 628 -0.74 -6.03 -40.53
CA GLU A 628 -2.01 -5.90 -41.27
C GLU A 628 -2.34 -7.14 -42.10
N ASP A 629 -1.37 -8.04 -42.30
CA ASP A 629 -1.46 -9.17 -43.22
C ASP A 629 -2.31 -10.35 -42.69
N GLY A 630 -2.58 -10.41 -41.38
CA GLY A 630 -3.48 -11.39 -40.73
C GLY A 630 -3.06 -12.87 -40.82
N CYS A 631 -1.93 -13.16 -41.47
CA CYS A 631 -1.41 -14.51 -41.72
C CYS A 631 -0.49 -15.03 -40.59
N ASP A 632 -0.37 -14.32 -39.47
CA ASP A 632 0.54 -14.64 -38.36
C ASP A 632 -0.12 -15.40 -37.19
N THR A 633 -1.40 -15.76 -37.34
CA THR A 633 -2.20 -16.42 -36.30
C THR A 633 -2.47 -17.88 -36.64
N ALA A 634 -2.48 -18.75 -35.62
CA ALA A 634 -2.92 -20.14 -35.78
C ALA A 634 -4.40 -20.31 -35.34
N GLN A 635 -4.78 -21.54 -34.96
CA GLN A 635 -6.15 -21.87 -34.57
C GLN A 635 -6.64 -21.01 -33.38
N GLU A 636 -7.90 -20.60 -33.45
CA GLU A 636 -8.62 -19.97 -32.34
C GLU A 636 -9.04 -21.01 -31.31
N GLU A 637 -8.85 -20.68 -30.04
CA GLU A 637 -9.26 -21.51 -28.91
C GLU A 637 -9.78 -20.67 -27.75
N TRP A 638 -10.51 -21.33 -26.85
CA TRP A 638 -10.92 -20.72 -25.59
C TRP A 638 -9.77 -20.78 -24.60
N ILE A 639 -9.43 -19.63 -24.03
CA ILE A 639 -8.49 -19.51 -22.92
C ILE A 639 -9.24 -19.16 -21.64
N GLU A 640 -8.77 -19.68 -20.50
CA GLU A 640 -9.27 -19.31 -19.19
C GLU A 640 -8.48 -18.12 -18.64
N LEU A 641 -9.21 -17.18 -18.04
CA LEU A 641 -8.65 -16.00 -17.40
C LEU A 641 -9.06 -15.96 -15.93
N ILE A 642 -8.10 -15.69 -15.06
CA ILE A 642 -8.31 -15.51 -13.63
C ILE A 642 -7.79 -14.14 -13.18
N PRO A 643 -8.20 -13.62 -12.02
CA PRO A 643 -7.70 -12.35 -11.53
C PRO A 643 -6.17 -12.36 -11.46
N TYR A 644 -5.55 -11.26 -11.90
CA TYR A 644 -4.10 -11.07 -11.94
C TYR A 644 -3.48 -11.39 -10.57
N GLY A 645 -4.13 -10.93 -9.50
CA GLY A 645 -3.69 -11.16 -8.12
C GLY A 645 -3.63 -12.64 -7.70
N CYS A 646 -4.30 -13.54 -8.42
CA CYS A 646 -4.28 -14.99 -8.15
C CYS A 646 -3.18 -15.73 -8.92
N THR A 647 -2.36 -15.05 -9.71
CA THR A 647 -1.37 -15.67 -10.60
C THR A 647 0.06 -15.49 -10.07
N THR A 648 0.95 -16.39 -10.45
CA THR A 648 2.41 -16.23 -10.38
C THR A 648 3.00 -16.12 -11.78
N LEU A 649 2.52 -16.96 -12.70
CA LEU A 649 2.81 -16.86 -14.13
C LEU A 649 1.59 -16.34 -14.86
N ARG A 650 1.78 -15.41 -15.80
CA ARG A 650 0.69 -14.61 -16.35
C ARG A 650 1.01 -13.98 -17.70
N ILE A 651 -0.04 -13.81 -18.51
CA ILE A 651 -0.12 -12.81 -19.60
C ILE A 651 -1.36 -11.98 -19.31
N ALA A 652 -1.18 -10.68 -19.06
CA ALA A 652 -2.26 -9.76 -18.76
C ALA A 652 -2.43 -8.68 -19.84
N GLU A 653 -1.33 -8.31 -20.51
CA GLU A 653 -1.36 -7.47 -21.70
C GLU A 653 -1.28 -8.36 -22.94
N PHE A 654 -2.43 -8.58 -23.56
CA PHE A 654 -2.57 -9.43 -24.74
C PHE A 654 -2.32 -8.62 -26.01
N PRO A 655 -1.44 -9.09 -26.92
CA PRO A 655 -1.41 -8.58 -28.29
C PRO A 655 -2.81 -8.64 -28.90
N THR A 656 -3.13 -7.67 -29.76
CA THR A 656 -4.42 -7.65 -30.47
C THR A 656 -4.20 -7.83 -31.97
N ARG A 657 -5.05 -8.63 -32.60
CA ARG A 657 -5.06 -8.91 -34.06
C ARG A 657 -6.39 -8.53 -34.68
N ARG A 658 -6.39 -8.07 -35.94
CA ARG A 658 -7.62 -7.70 -36.65
C ARG A 658 -8.45 -8.91 -37.04
#